data_AF-A0A8J5IKS5-F1
#
_entry.id   AF-A0A8J5IKS5-F1
#
_cell.length_a   1.000
_cell.length_b   1.000
_cell.length_c   1.000
_cell.angle_alpha   90.00
_cell.angle_beta   90.00
_cell.angle_gamma   90.00
#
_symmetry.space_group_name_H-M   'P 1'
#
loop_
_entity.id
_entity.type
_entity.pdbx_description
1 polymer ?
#
loop_
_entity_poly.entity_id
_entity_poly.type
_entity_poly.pdbx_seq_one_letter_code
_entity_poly.pdbx_strand_id
1 'polypeptide(L)'
;MAMESTSASSSKAHADPSTEASDREARVNVRRQRIEARNASKDDASRKKQLQVGESQRMSRGRQQVADSLNQLDRRKLAGIRHVTSVRVEADDAENRRRVEEEERRHKRVEKLQQEAIDSGAKNAAVEMRWADLFEFSMPQELHNELELQNRACAEILASKDAVIREFQNQLKAKDEEYVTALKFQAEEVEKLVDRMSQQYREMQDEYELELEQMEDTFMKERDELIANNKLEIDSLFERRREMEMVYMEAKQTRDEQYLQEIESLRVRDAEDYNELKIKLETNIQTLEQQLEEMRATYQLNTEKLEYNYRVLTERDMENSATLSQQKRKLARLKDALATLIAKYNQTDARDRHQNEELTEEYRRLTKQYRDLQRKYAHFEASDSSKFDEIWLMHEEEAIRKIEKLLDADRIIHEQQLGLTWRPPVQSIRNWSHSSKAGDVAALQKLLENGDESSPDATESGNKRDENGGGNAEQDNYDDESVEAYTPPVKKISGAKLKYMLKMLASEAGFLVNGSVQQALDNLPDDEAELVKADMIMRALGVDNEEDMEKLMGYFFEDPRQEVSVGGDNSKDNNSPSKDASWGLVVGPEDVIRVIKRFVEELNEQKRAAPVARILHRSATGESETGKKNSKRTSSTSLKAKARKAEKEYWQNIVKVFPAQKIRTMATLEKGLTHYNTALLRRKELIDDVTAMKTQNAELKNLLKQYLAAPINEDLIVPPTQMQLYQLGVFDECDDSLYPSNCVGNQLVYRISFSLGCFFSLTALLSCAVAKGCENVCCILLFQLPFYLGILLASLFIPNDFFDGYVDIARVSSALFIILQIIIILDSTYSLRDYILDKMDEADRDDDARHALLGSSFDSTQGDGRKTMWEGAYLALVFICMALSIVGLALMYMRYAECELNVIFISITLLSVVILTALSVVAWVNVGLLPSTAVSLYLVFLCYQTVRANPSASCASLHVSTEEKMQEQSGVIMNSFVAAFTVTWTSWRTSATSTVFFGSSSTKKQSEDDEELASIGLTSARLDKEGQREVEVVPEYQFHVLMVLASLYMAMVLTNWGSFDGSSSNDDEIVTMWVKAISQWVASGLFLWTLVAPAVFPNRDFL
;
A
#
# COMPACT_ATOMS: atom_id res chain seq x y z
N MET A 1 50.49 -33.53 14.29
CA MET A 1 51.71 -33.71 13.48
C MET A 1 51.52 -32.91 12.20
N ALA A 2 52.22 -31.85 11.83
CA ALA A 2 53.32 -31.05 12.37
C ALA A 2 52.85 -29.57 12.31
N MET A 3 52.96 -28.73 13.35
CA MET A 3 54.14 -27.89 13.70
C MET A 3 54.62 -27.07 12.49
N GLU A 4 54.66 -25.73 12.47
CA GLU A 4 54.94 -24.68 13.49
C GLU A 4 54.43 -23.32 12.94
N SER A 5 53.65 -22.51 13.68
CA SER A 5 54.06 -21.34 14.51
C SER A 5 54.73 -20.20 13.72
N THR A 6 54.37 -18.91 13.83
CA THR A 6 54.35 -18.12 15.07
C THR A 6 53.71 -16.74 14.85
N SER A 7 52.93 -16.32 15.84
CA SER A 7 52.60 -14.95 16.24
C SER A 7 53.77 -14.25 16.94
N ALA A 8 53.85 -12.91 16.89
CA ALA A 8 54.32 -12.00 17.98
C ALA A 8 54.69 -10.61 17.38
N SER A 9 54.08 -9.49 17.76
CA SER A 9 54.17 -8.71 19.02
C SER A 9 55.28 -7.64 19.01
N SER A 10 54.84 -6.39 19.17
CA SER A 10 55.48 -5.25 19.83
C SER A 10 56.87 -5.46 20.44
N SER A 11 57.85 -4.65 20.04
CA SER A 11 58.87 -4.14 20.97
C SER A 11 59.34 -2.74 20.57
N LYS A 12 59.26 -1.82 21.54
CA LYS A 12 59.98 -0.55 21.58
C LYS A 12 61.43 -0.84 21.92
N ALA A 13 62.38 -0.17 21.25
CA ALA A 13 63.75 -0.05 21.75
C ALA A 13 64.26 1.39 21.56
N HIS A 14 64.85 1.88 22.65
CA HIS A 14 65.44 3.19 22.88
C HIS A 14 66.71 3.43 22.05
N ALA A 15 67.00 4.72 21.82
CA ALA A 15 68.24 5.28 21.31
C ALA A 15 69.43 5.04 22.26
N ASP A 16 70.68 4.98 21.75
CA ASP A 16 71.66 6.09 21.81
C ASP A 16 73.01 5.75 21.10
N PRO A 17 74.03 6.64 20.98
CA PRO A 17 74.62 7.03 19.69
C PRO A 17 76.15 6.87 19.58
N SER A 18 76.69 6.84 18.35
CA SER A 18 77.99 7.48 17.99
C SER A 18 78.48 7.01 16.62
N THR A 19 78.60 7.90 15.64
CA THR A 19 79.86 8.28 14.96
C THR A 19 79.56 9.11 13.71
N GLU A 20 80.50 10.00 13.42
CA GLU A 20 80.37 11.22 12.67
C GLU A 20 80.30 11.05 11.15
N ALA A 21 79.62 12.02 10.53
CA ALA A 21 79.89 12.58 9.21
C ALA A 21 80.21 11.62 8.04
N SER A 22 79.17 11.22 7.31
CA SER A 22 79.19 11.35 5.85
C SER A 22 77.79 11.59 5.29
N ASP A 23 77.74 12.48 4.31
CA ASP A 23 76.66 12.70 3.35
C ASP A 23 75.38 13.38 3.83
N ARG A 24 75.48 14.72 3.82
CA ARG A 24 74.34 15.61 3.56
C ARG A 24 73.52 15.12 2.35
N GLU A 25 74.17 14.55 1.34
CA GLU A 25 73.50 13.93 0.18
C GLU A 25 72.71 12.67 0.54
N ALA A 26 73.19 11.80 1.44
CA ALA A 26 72.45 10.63 1.88
C ALA A 26 71.18 11.04 2.67
N ARG A 27 71.26 12.09 3.49
CA ARG A 27 70.07 12.65 4.17
C ARG A 27 69.09 13.34 3.21
N VAL A 28 69.60 14.00 2.17
CA VAL A 28 68.76 14.61 1.12
C VAL A 28 68.12 13.54 0.25
N ASN A 29 68.82 12.44 -0.07
CA ASN A 29 68.29 11.32 -0.82
C ASN A 29 67.25 10.52 -0.03
N VAL A 30 67.47 10.28 1.25
CA VAL A 30 66.44 9.67 2.12
C VAL A 30 65.22 10.58 2.27
N ARG A 31 65.41 11.91 2.31
CA ARG A 31 64.28 12.87 2.26
C ARG A 31 63.60 12.89 0.90
N ARG A 32 64.34 12.86 -0.21
CA ARG A 32 63.80 12.77 -1.57
C ARG A 32 63.02 11.49 -1.77
N GLN A 33 63.53 10.33 -1.35
CA GLN A 33 62.81 9.06 -1.42
C GLN A 33 61.55 9.07 -0.55
N ARG A 34 61.57 9.72 0.62
CA ARG A 34 60.36 9.87 1.45
C ARG A 34 59.35 10.84 0.83
N ILE A 35 59.82 11.87 0.13
CA ILE A 35 58.98 12.83 -0.59
C ILE A 35 58.44 12.22 -1.89
N GLU A 36 59.24 11.44 -2.62
CA GLU A 36 58.83 10.67 -3.81
C GLU A 36 57.86 9.56 -3.44
N ALA A 37 58.06 8.83 -2.34
CA ALA A 37 57.07 7.85 -1.87
C ALA A 37 55.77 8.52 -1.41
N ARG A 38 55.86 9.70 -0.78
CA ARG A 38 54.70 10.50 -0.38
C ARG A 38 53.98 11.13 -1.58
N ASN A 39 54.73 11.57 -2.59
CA ASN A 39 54.20 12.11 -3.83
C ASN A 39 53.61 11.00 -4.69
N ALA A 40 54.26 9.84 -4.84
CA ALA A 40 53.71 8.65 -5.50
C ALA A 40 52.42 8.18 -4.81
N SER A 41 52.34 8.19 -3.47
CA SER A 41 51.09 7.87 -2.75
C SER A 41 50.01 8.94 -2.92
N LYS A 42 50.40 10.22 -3.08
CA LYS A 42 49.48 11.33 -3.39
C LYS A 42 49.05 11.34 -4.85
N ASP A 43 49.90 10.87 -5.75
CA ASP A 43 49.69 10.76 -7.18
C ASP A 43 48.84 9.52 -7.50
N ASP A 44 48.99 8.41 -6.77
CA ASP A 44 48.05 7.29 -6.82
C ASP A 44 46.71 7.63 -6.16
N ALA A 45 46.70 8.40 -5.07
CA ALA A 45 45.47 8.89 -4.46
C ALA A 45 44.75 9.92 -5.34
N SER A 46 45.49 10.82 -6.01
CA SER A 46 44.93 11.81 -6.93
C SER A 46 44.56 11.20 -8.28
N ARG A 47 45.25 10.16 -8.75
CA ARG A 47 44.88 9.37 -9.94
C ARG A 47 43.67 8.48 -9.68
N LYS A 48 43.53 7.87 -8.49
CA LYS A 48 42.26 7.23 -8.06
C LYS A 48 41.13 8.24 -7.91
N LYS A 49 41.41 9.45 -7.42
CA LYS A 49 40.41 10.53 -7.33
C LYS A 49 40.05 11.10 -8.70
N GLN A 50 40.99 11.20 -9.64
CA GLN A 50 40.74 11.63 -11.02
C GLN A 50 40.05 10.56 -11.87
N LEU A 51 40.29 9.27 -11.62
CA LEU A 51 39.56 8.17 -12.24
C LEU A 51 38.12 8.08 -11.70
N GLN A 52 37.89 8.27 -10.39
CA GLN A 52 36.53 8.35 -9.82
C GLN A 52 35.77 9.62 -10.22
N VAL A 53 36.44 10.78 -10.34
CA VAL A 53 35.81 12.02 -10.78
C VAL A 53 35.55 12.02 -12.29
N GLY A 54 36.37 11.32 -13.08
CA GLY A 54 36.18 11.16 -14.53
C GLY A 54 35.02 10.25 -14.92
N GLU A 55 34.70 9.22 -14.13
CA GLU A 55 33.50 8.38 -14.33
C GLU A 55 32.21 9.07 -13.87
N SER A 56 32.29 9.97 -12.90
CA SER A 56 31.11 10.68 -12.36
C SER A 56 30.63 11.83 -13.27
N GLN A 57 31.35 12.14 -14.34
CA GLN A 57 31.11 13.33 -15.16
C GLN A 57 31.13 13.07 -16.67
N ARG A 58 30.85 11.83 -17.10
CA ARG A 58 30.31 11.62 -18.45
C ARG A 58 28.81 11.84 -18.39
N MET A 59 28.33 12.85 -19.11
CA MET A 59 26.90 13.00 -19.38
C MET A 59 26.38 11.65 -19.88
N SER A 60 25.26 11.20 -19.31
CA SER A 60 24.52 10.01 -19.79
C SER A 60 24.24 10.17 -21.29
N ARG A 61 24.28 9.08 -22.06
CA ARG A 61 24.06 9.11 -23.52
C ARG A 61 22.72 9.76 -23.84
N GLY A 62 21.68 9.47 -23.05
CA GLY A 62 20.37 10.12 -23.17
C GLY A 62 20.43 11.64 -22.94
N ARG A 63 21.18 12.12 -21.94
CA ARG A 63 21.33 13.58 -21.72
C ARG A 63 22.09 14.29 -22.83
N GLN A 64 23.06 13.62 -23.44
CA GLN A 64 23.79 14.18 -24.58
C GLN A 64 22.89 14.26 -25.83
N GLN A 65 22.11 13.20 -26.10
CA GLN A 65 21.15 13.19 -27.20
C GLN A 65 20.08 14.28 -27.04
N VAL A 66 19.55 14.51 -25.84
CA VAL A 66 18.59 15.60 -25.57
C VAL A 66 19.17 16.97 -25.91
N ALA A 67 20.44 17.21 -25.57
CA ALA A 67 21.10 18.48 -25.88
C ALA A 67 21.31 18.68 -27.38
N ASP A 68 21.66 17.62 -28.10
CA ASP A 68 21.85 17.65 -29.55
C ASP A 68 20.50 17.87 -30.28
N SER A 69 19.44 17.18 -29.86
CA SER A 69 18.07 17.34 -30.38
C SER A 69 17.52 18.75 -30.15
N LEU A 70 17.72 19.34 -28.96
CA LEU A 70 17.31 20.72 -28.68
C LEU A 70 18.03 21.74 -29.57
N ASN A 71 19.33 21.57 -29.79
CA ASN A 71 20.10 22.45 -30.68
C ASN A 71 19.62 22.37 -32.14
N GLN A 72 19.19 21.19 -32.57
CA GLN A 72 18.66 20.97 -33.91
C GLN A 72 17.29 21.64 -34.09
N LEU A 73 16.40 21.49 -33.11
CA LEU A 73 15.09 22.13 -33.08
C LEU A 73 15.19 23.67 -33.03
N ASP A 74 16.12 24.21 -32.25
CA ASP A 74 16.34 25.67 -32.18
C ASP A 74 16.81 26.25 -33.53
N ARG A 75 17.68 25.53 -34.26
CA ARG A 75 18.09 25.94 -35.61
C ARG A 75 16.91 25.96 -36.59
N ARG A 76 16.05 24.95 -36.54
CA ARG A 76 14.84 24.87 -37.38
C ARG A 76 13.84 25.98 -37.03
N LYS A 77 13.60 26.22 -35.75
CA LYS A 77 12.74 27.30 -35.25
C LYS A 77 13.23 28.68 -35.71
N LEU A 78 14.53 28.95 -35.61
CA LEU A 78 15.11 30.21 -36.08
C LEU A 78 14.98 30.39 -37.59
N ALA A 79 15.13 29.33 -38.39
CA ALA A 79 14.90 29.37 -39.82
C ALA A 79 13.42 29.68 -40.15
N GLY A 80 12.48 29.03 -39.45
CA GLY A 80 11.05 29.27 -39.61
C GLY A 80 10.63 30.70 -39.28
N ILE A 81 11.14 31.25 -38.17
CA ILE A 81 10.87 32.64 -37.77
C ILE A 81 11.33 33.61 -38.86
N ARG A 82 12.53 33.42 -39.45
CA ARG A 82 13.02 34.30 -40.53
C ARG A 82 12.10 34.30 -41.75
N HIS A 83 11.53 33.16 -42.10
CA HIS A 83 10.59 33.07 -43.24
C HIS A 83 9.27 33.82 -42.97
N VAL A 84 8.75 33.77 -41.75
CA VAL A 84 7.54 34.51 -41.36
C VAL A 84 7.83 36.00 -41.22
N THR A 85 8.96 36.38 -40.61
CA THR A 85 9.39 37.77 -40.49
C THR A 85 9.59 38.44 -41.85
N SER A 86 10.11 37.72 -42.85
CA SER A 86 10.27 38.25 -44.21
C SER A 86 8.95 38.75 -44.81
N VAL A 87 7.85 38.03 -44.56
CA VAL A 87 6.52 38.43 -45.06
C VAL A 87 6.01 39.68 -44.34
N ARG A 88 6.23 39.77 -43.03
CA ARG A 88 5.85 40.95 -42.24
C ARG A 88 6.59 42.21 -42.70
N VAL A 89 7.90 42.10 -42.96
CA VAL A 89 8.72 43.22 -43.47
C VAL A 89 8.25 43.67 -44.84
N GLU A 90 7.96 42.75 -45.77
CA GLU A 90 7.41 43.10 -47.09
C GLU A 90 6.06 43.82 -46.99
N ALA A 91 5.20 43.39 -46.05
CA ALA A 91 3.89 44.01 -45.81
C ALA A 91 4.01 45.41 -45.18
N ASP A 92 4.91 45.58 -44.20
CA ASP A 92 5.17 46.88 -43.56
C ASP A 92 5.74 47.90 -44.57
N ASP A 93 6.63 47.44 -45.46
CA ASP A 93 7.16 48.26 -46.56
C ASP A 93 6.07 48.69 -47.55
N ALA A 94 5.12 47.79 -47.86
CA ALA A 94 3.99 48.10 -48.73
C ALA A 94 3.01 49.10 -48.08
N GLU A 95 2.71 48.92 -46.79
CA GLU A 95 1.86 49.83 -46.01
C GLU A 95 2.48 51.22 -45.87
N ASN A 96 3.80 51.29 -45.65
CA ASN A 96 4.52 52.56 -45.56
C ASN A 96 4.44 53.33 -46.89
N ARG A 97 4.65 52.66 -48.03
CA ARG A 97 4.46 53.26 -49.37
C ARG A 97 3.04 53.81 -49.55
N ARG A 98 2.03 53.05 -49.14
CA ARG A 98 0.62 53.49 -49.20
C ARG A 98 0.37 54.76 -48.38
N ARG A 99 0.89 54.84 -47.15
CA ARG A 99 0.71 56.01 -46.26
C ARG A 99 1.32 57.28 -46.86
N VAL A 100 2.52 57.18 -47.42
CA VAL A 100 3.20 58.32 -48.08
C VAL A 100 2.34 58.87 -49.24
N GLU A 101 1.86 57.99 -50.11
CA GLU A 101 1.01 58.42 -51.23
C GLU A 101 -0.35 58.99 -50.77
N GLU A 102 -0.92 58.49 -49.67
CA GLU A 102 -2.19 58.98 -49.15
C GLU A 102 -2.06 60.35 -48.48
N GLU A 103 -0.99 60.59 -47.74
CA GLU A 103 -0.66 61.92 -47.20
C GLU A 103 -0.46 62.96 -48.31
N GLU A 104 0.23 62.60 -49.39
CA GLU A 104 0.41 63.51 -50.53
C GLU A 104 -0.93 63.88 -51.19
N ARG A 105 -1.82 62.89 -51.38
CA ARG A 105 -3.18 63.13 -51.89
C ARG A 105 -4.00 63.99 -50.93
N ARG A 106 -3.86 63.80 -49.61
CA ARG A 106 -4.54 64.61 -48.58
C ARG A 106 -4.06 66.05 -48.61
N HIS A 107 -2.76 66.28 -48.73
CA HIS A 107 -2.16 67.61 -48.83
C HIS A 107 -2.72 68.39 -50.03
N LYS A 108 -2.77 67.74 -51.21
CA LYS A 108 -3.35 68.33 -52.44
C LYS A 108 -4.82 68.73 -52.28
N ARG A 109 -5.63 67.96 -51.54
CA ARG A 109 -7.04 68.32 -51.26
C ARG A 109 -7.17 69.54 -50.35
N VAL A 110 -6.33 69.62 -49.31
CA VAL A 110 -6.32 70.76 -48.38
C VAL A 110 -5.87 72.03 -49.08
N GLU A 111 -4.83 71.94 -49.91
CA GLU A 111 -4.34 73.07 -50.71
C GLU A 111 -5.42 73.61 -51.66
N LYS A 112 -6.14 72.72 -52.37
CA LYS A 112 -7.27 73.11 -53.23
C LYS A 112 -8.41 73.79 -52.44
N LEU A 113 -8.73 73.29 -51.25
CA LEU A 113 -9.75 73.90 -50.37
C LEU A 113 -9.33 75.29 -49.91
N GLN A 114 -8.06 75.47 -49.57
CA GLN A 114 -7.51 76.77 -49.15
C GLN A 114 -7.52 77.77 -50.30
N GLN A 115 -7.12 77.35 -51.51
CA GLN A 115 -7.19 78.21 -52.70
C GLN A 115 -8.63 78.64 -53.01
N GLU A 116 -9.59 77.71 -53.04
CA GLU A 116 -11.00 78.05 -53.27
C GLU A 116 -11.56 78.95 -52.15
N ALA A 117 -11.15 78.77 -50.90
CA ALA A 117 -11.58 79.62 -49.78
C ALA A 117 -11.05 81.07 -49.91
N ILE A 118 -9.80 81.25 -50.36
CA ILE A 118 -9.19 82.56 -50.60
C ILE A 118 -9.87 83.23 -51.80
N ASP A 119 -10.00 82.52 -52.92
CA ASP A 119 -10.57 83.05 -54.17
C ASP A 119 -12.06 83.36 -54.01
N SER A 120 -12.82 82.46 -53.38
CA SER A 120 -14.22 82.71 -53.05
C SER A 120 -14.36 83.83 -52.02
N GLY A 121 -13.46 83.93 -51.03
CA GLY A 121 -13.48 84.99 -50.01
C GLY A 121 -13.28 86.37 -50.62
N ALA A 122 -12.32 86.52 -51.53
CA ALA A 122 -12.07 87.77 -52.24
C ALA A 122 -13.25 88.19 -53.13
N LYS A 123 -13.83 87.25 -53.88
CA LYS A 123 -15.03 87.51 -54.70
C LYS A 123 -16.25 87.85 -53.85
N ASN A 124 -16.43 87.18 -52.72
CA ASN A 124 -17.56 87.42 -51.82
C ASN A 124 -17.47 88.80 -51.15
N ALA A 125 -16.27 89.23 -50.76
CA ALA A 125 -16.04 90.59 -50.26
C ALA A 125 -16.33 91.66 -51.34
N ALA A 126 -15.96 91.42 -52.59
CA ALA A 126 -16.26 92.34 -53.69
C ALA A 126 -17.78 92.48 -53.96
N VAL A 127 -18.52 91.37 -53.89
CA VAL A 127 -19.99 91.34 -53.94
C VAL A 127 -20.57 92.10 -52.75
N GLU A 128 -20.01 91.92 -51.54
CA GLU A 128 -20.46 92.57 -50.32
C GLU A 128 -20.35 94.11 -50.39
N MET A 129 -19.21 94.62 -50.87
CA MET A 129 -18.96 96.06 -51.00
C MET A 129 -19.94 96.74 -51.97
N ARG A 130 -20.31 96.08 -53.07
CA ARG A 130 -21.24 96.64 -54.06
C ARG A 130 -22.69 96.75 -53.57
N TRP A 131 -23.07 96.18 -52.42
CA TRP A 131 -24.41 96.37 -51.86
C TRP A 131 -24.64 97.82 -51.40
N ALA A 132 -23.60 98.52 -50.96
CA ALA A 132 -23.71 99.93 -50.57
C ALA A 132 -24.03 100.83 -51.77
N ASP A 133 -23.33 100.60 -52.90
CA ASP A 133 -23.49 101.37 -54.13
C ASP A 133 -24.90 101.21 -54.75
N LEU A 134 -25.53 100.03 -54.57
CA LEU A 134 -26.88 99.75 -55.06
C LEU A 134 -27.96 100.67 -54.45
N PHE A 135 -27.75 101.21 -53.26
CA PHE A 135 -28.70 102.13 -52.61
C PHE A 135 -28.70 103.55 -53.21
N GLU A 136 -27.69 103.90 -54.02
CA GLU A 136 -27.58 105.23 -54.62
C GLU A 136 -28.36 105.37 -55.95
N PHE A 137 -28.78 104.25 -56.56
CA PHE A 137 -29.54 104.27 -57.81
C PHE A 137 -31.04 104.49 -57.58
N SER A 138 -31.57 105.59 -58.11
CA SER A 138 -32.99 105.97 -57.96
C SER A 138 -33.90 105.47 -59.10
N MET A 139 -33.33 104.97 -60.20
CA MET A 139 -34.08 104.50 -61.37
C MET A 139 -34.27 102.97 -61.34
N PRO A 140 -35.52 102.44 -61.29
CA PRO A 140 -35.77 101.01 -61.08
C PRO A 140 -35.17 100.06 -62.13
N GLN A 141 -35.06 100.49 -63.39
CA GLN A 141 -34.49 99.68 -64.47
C GLN A 141 -32.97 99.55 -64.37
N GLU A 142 -32.27 100.60 -63.94
CA GLU A 142 -30.82 100.57 -63.71
C GLU A 142 -30.48 99.72 -62.48
N LEU A 143 -31.27 99.86 -61.41
CA LEU A 143 -31.14 99.02 -60.21
C LEU A 143 -31.35 97.53 -60.51
N HIS A 144 -32.34 97.18 -61.35
CA HIS A 144 -32.57 95.80 -61.74
C HIS A 144 -31.40 95.19 -62.53
N ASN A 145 -30.80 95.95 -63.45
CA ASN A 145 -29.63 95.50 -64.21
C ASN A 145 -28.41 95.26 -63.31
N GLU A 146 -28.16 96.15 -62.34
CA GLU A 146 -27.06 95.96 -61.37
C GLU A 146 -27.33 94.82 -60.38
N LEU A 147 -28.58 94.61 -59.98
CA LEU A 147 -28.99 93.44 -59.18
C LEU A 147 -28.82 92.13 -59.97
N GLU A 148 -29.14 92.11 -61.27
CA GLU A 148 -28.83 90.95 -62.12
C GLU A 148 -27.32 90.70 -62.22
N LEU A 149 -26.50 91.75 -62.32
CA LEU A 149 -25.04 91.62 -62.38
C LEU A 149 -24.49 91.03 -61.08
N GLN A 150 -24.97 91.51 -59.93
CA GLN A 150 -24.68 90.96 -58.59
C GLN A 150 -25.14 89.50 -58.44
N ASN A 151 -26.33 89.17 -58.94
CA ASN A 151 -26.84 87.79 -58.92
C ASN A 151 -25.99 86.85 -59.78
N ARG A 152 -25.50 87.31 -60.94
CA ARG A 152 -24.56 86.54 -61.77
C ARG A 152 -23.21 86.33 -61.08
N ALA A 153 -22.68 87.34 -60.39
CA ALA A 153 -21.45 87.20 -59.60
C ALA A 153 -21.61 86.18 -58.44
N CYS A 154 -22.75 86.19 -57.74
CA CYS A 154 -23.08 85.18 -56.74
C CYS A 154 -23.19 83.76 -57.35
N ALA A 155 -23.81 83.64 -58.53
CA ALA A 155 -23.94 82.37 -59.23
C ALA A 155 -22.59 81.80 -59.69
N GLU A 156 -21.64 82.64 -60.10
CA GLU A 156 -20.27 82.22 -60.43
C GLU A 156 -19.51 81.67 -59.23
N ILE A 157 -19.68 82.26 -58.04
CA ILE A 157 -19.10 81.75 -56.78
C ILE A 157 -19.70 80.40 -56.39
N LEU A 158 -21.01 80.21 -56.58
CA LEU A 158 -21.66 78.93 -56.33
C LEU A 158 -21.17 77.86 -57.33
N ALA A 159 -21.01 78.23 -58.60
CA ALA A 159 -20.52 77.32 -59.63
C ALA A 159 -19.08 76.84 -59.40
N SER A 160 -18.18 77.70 -58.88
CA SER A 160 -16.82 77.28 -58.51
C SER A 160 -16.83 76.30 -57.34
N LYS A 161 -17.63 76.58 -56.30
CA LYS A 161 -17.83 75.67 -55.16
C LYS A 161 -18.42 74.33 -55.58
N ASP A 162 -19.45 74.34 -56.42
CA ASP A 162 -20.08 73.12 -56.95
C ASP A 162 -19.15 72.29 -57.85
N ALA A 163 -18.18 72.93 -58.51
CA ALA A 163 -17.14 72.23 -59.27
C ALA A 163 -16.16 71.49 -58.33
N VAL A 164 -15.71 72.14 -57.26
CA VAL A 164 -14.84 71.53 -56.24
C VAL A 164 -15.56 70.39 -55.51
N ILE A 165 -16.84 70.57 -55.18
CA ILE A 165 -17.67 69.53 -54.56
C ILE A 165 -17.77 68.28 -55.46
N ARG A 166 -18.03 68.46 -56.76
CA ARG A 166 -18.07 67.34 -57.72
C ARG A 166 -16.73 66.62 -57.85
N GLU A 167 -15.62 67.36 -57.84
CA GLU A 167 -14.30 66.74 -57.87
C GLU A 167 -14.05 65.88 -56.63
N PHE A 168 -14.39 66.37 -55.43
CA PHE A 168 -14.26 65.57 -54.21
C PHE A 168 -15.22 64.38 -54.16
N GLN A 169 -16.44 64.51 -54.68
CA GLN A 169 -17.36 63.38 -54.80
C GLN A 169 -16.81 62.28 -55.74
N ASN A 170 -16.14 62.65 -56.82
CA ASN A 170 -15.49 61.68 -57.72
C ASN A 170 -14.27 61.04 -57.06
N GLN A 171 -13.46 61.81 -56.33
CA GLN A 171 -12.33 61.26 -55.56
C GLN A 171 -12.80 60.31 -54.45
N LEU A 172 -13.96 60.58 -53.83
CA LEU A 172 -14.57 59.69 -52.84
C LEU A 172 -14.97 58.35 -53.46
N LYS A 173 -15.63 58.36 -54.62
CA LYS A 173 -15.99 57.13 -55.35
C LYS A 173 -14.75 56.32 -55.77
N ALA A 174 -13.70 56.99 -56.25
CA ALA A 174 -12.46 56.33 -56.60
C ALA A 174 -11.77 55.70 -55.37
N LYS A 175 -11.90 56.33 -54.20
CA LYS A 175 -11.41 55.79 -52.93
C LYS A 175 -12.22 54.58 -52.46
N ASP A 176 -13.53 54.56 -52.68
CA ASP A 176 -14.37 53.39 -52.38
C ASP A 176 -13.96 52.18 -53.27
N GLU A 177 -13.64 52.40 -54.54
CA GLU A 177 -13.13 51.35 -55.44
C GLU A 177 -11.73 50.85 -55.02
N GLU A 178 -10.82 51.76 -54.67
CA GLU A 178 -9.47 51.45 -54.16
C GLU A 178 -9.52 50.67 -52.83
N TYR A 179 -10.50 50.97 -51.97
CA TYR A 179 -10.71 50.25 -50.71
C TYR A 179 -11.13 48.80 -50.95
N VAL A 180 -12.02 48.53 -51.91
CA VAL A 180 -12.46 47.17 -52.23
C VAL A 180 -11.33 46.34 -52.84
N THR A 181 -10.47 46.92 -53.68
CA THR A 181 -9.32 46.20 -54.23
C THR A 181 -8.26 45.94 -53.16
N ALA A 182 -8.01 46.90 -52.25
CA ALA A 182 -7.10 46.71 -51.12
C ALA A 182 -7.57 45.58 -50.19
N LEU A 183 -8.87 45.48 -49.89
CA LEU A 183 -9.41 44.38 -49.08
C LEU A 183 -9.19 43.01 -49.72
N LYS A 184 -9.30 42.90 -51.05
CA LYS A 184 -9.04 41.63 -51.76
C LYS A 184 -7.57 41.23 -51.70
N PHE A 185 -6.68 42.19 -51.90
CA PHE A 185 -5.24 41.96 -51.83
C PHE A 185 -4.81 41.57 -50.40
N GLN A 186 -5.32 42.27 -49.38
CA GLN A 186 -5.09 41.92 -47.98
C GLN A 186 -5.60 40.52 -47.63
N ALA A 187 -6.75 40.10 -48.16
CA ALA A 187 -7.24 38.74 -47.97
C ALA A 187 -6.30 37.69 -48.56
N GLU A 188 -5.75 37.93 -49.76
CA GLU A 188 -4.77 37.05 -50.42
C GLU A 188 -3.43 36.99 -49.66
N GLU A 189 -2.95 38.12 -49.11
CA GLU A 189 -1.74 38.16 -48.28
C GLU A 189 -1.92 37.43 -46.95
N VAL A 190 -3.08 37.57 -46.31
CA VAL A 190 -3.42 36.82 -45.09
C VAL A 190 -3.50 35.33 -45.37
N GLU A 191 -4.14 34.91 -46.46
CA GLU A 191 -4.20 33.50 -46.87
C GLU A 191 -2.80 32.93 -47.10
N LYS A 192 -1.93 33.66 -47.80
CA LYS A 192 -0.53 33.26 -48.03
C LYS A 192 0.30 33.19 -46.74
N LEU A 193 0.06 34.06 -45.77
CA LEU A 193 0.70 34.02 -44.46
C LEU A 193 0.23 32.78 -43.67
N VAL A 194 -1.09 32.53 -43.66
CA VAL A 194 -1.70 31.36 -43.00
C VAL A 194 -1.19 30.05 -43.59
N ASP A 195 -1.07 29.94 -44.92
CA ASP A 195 -0.52 28.75 -45.57
C ASP A 195 0.94 28.49 -45.17
N ARG A 196 1.77 29.54 -45.12
CA ARG A 196 3.17 29.41 -44.70
C ARG A 196 3.32 29.08 -43.22
N MET A 197 2.49 29.67 -42.35
CA MET A 197 2.45 29.32 -40.93
C MET A 197 1.99 27.87 -40.72
N SER A 198 0.99 27.42 -41.47
CA SER A 198 0.47 26.05 -41.42
C SER A 198 1.48 25.03 -41.96
N GLN A 199 2.28 25.40 -42.95
CA GLN A 199 3.39 24.58 -43.43
C GLN A 199 4.52 24.50 -42.41
N GLN A 200 4.92 25.63 -41.81
CA GLN A 200 5.93 25.66 -40.75
C GLN A 200 5.53 24.84 -39.53
N TYR A 201 4.24 24.88 -39.15
CA TYR A 201 3.73 24.08 -38.04
C TYR A 201 3.86 22.57 -38.32
N ARG A 202 3.48 22.12 -39.52
CA ARG A 202 3.61 20.71 -39.92
C ARG A 202 5.07 20.25 -39.96
N GLU A 203 5.93 21.03 -40.61
CA GLU A 203 7.37 20.71 -40.68
C GLU A 203 8.01 20.65 -39.28
N MET A 204 7.57 21.51 -38.36
CA MET A 204 8.06 21.50 -36.99
C MET A 204 7.53 20.31 -36.19
N GLN A 205 6.27 19.92 -36.39
CA GLN A 205 5.69 18.73 -35.77
C GLN A 205 6.43 17.46 -36.21
N ASP A 206 6.67 17.28 -37.51
CA ASP A 206 7.40 16.13 -38.05
C ASP A 206 8.83 16.04 -37.47
N GLU A 207 9.52 17.18 -37.32
CA GLU A 207 10.86 17.20 -36.73
C GLU A 207 10.84 16.91 -35.22
N TYR A 208 9.84 17.38 -34.47
CA TYR A 208 9.68 17.00 -33.05
C TYR A 208 9.45 15.49 -32.88
N GLU A 209 8.62 14.88 -33.73
CA GLU A 209 8.36 13.44 -33.69
C GLU A 209 9.66 12.65 -33.96
N LEU A 210 10.43 13.05 -34.98
CA LEU A 210 11.72 12.43 -35.32
C LEU A 210 12.75 12.55 -34.18
N GLU A 211 12.89 13.73 -33.58
CA GLU A 211 13.84 13.96 -32.49
C GLU A 211 13.43 13.19 -31.21
N LEU A 212 12.12 13.06 -30.97
CA LEU A 212 11.59 12.29 -29.84
C LEU A 212 11.85 10.79 -30.00
N GLU A 213 11.66 10.23 -31.20
CA GLU A 213 11.99 8.83 -31.52
C GLU A 213 13.49 8.56 -31.29
N GLN A 214 14.37 9.45 -31.75
CA GLN A 214 15.83 9.31 -31.54
C GLN A 214 16.23 9.39 -30.05
N MET A 215 15.58 10.26 -29.28
CA MET A 215 15.77 10.33 -27.84
C MET A 215 15.33 9.03 -27.16
N GLU A 216 14.13 8.54 -27.46
CA GLU A 216 13.60 7.30 -26.88
C GLU A 216 14.51 6.10 -27.18
N ASP A 217 14.94 5.94 -28.42
CA ASP A 217 15.87 4.88 -28.84
C ASP A 217 17.19 4.90 -28.05
N THR A 218 17.70 6.11 -27.78
CA THR A 218 18.95 6.29 -27.05
C THR A 218 18.79 5.96 -25.57
N PHE A 219 17.67 6.37 -24.96
CA PHE A 219 17.33 6.01 -23.58
C PHE A 219 17.07 4.50 -23.41
N MET A 220 16.41 3.87 -24.39
CA MET A 220 16.18 2.43 -24.38
C MET A 220 17.48 1.64 -24.42
N LYS A 221 18.43 2.04 -25.29
CA LYS A 221 19.77 1.46 -25.33
C LYS A 221 20.54 1.63 -24.02
N GLU A 222 20.49 2.82 -23.42
CA GLU A 222 21.14 3.08 -22.13
C GLU A 222 20.54 2.25 -21.00
N ARG A 223 19.21 2.10 -20.98
CA ARG A 223 18.51 1.24 -20.01
C ARG A 223 18.93 -0.23 -20.17
N ASP A 224 18.99 -0.73 -21.40
CA ASP A 224 19.37 -2.12 -21.66
C ASP A 224 20.83 -2.39 -21.27
N GLU A 225 21.74 -1.44 -21.52
CA GLU A 225 23.14 -1.48 -21.06
C GLU A 225 23.22 -1.51 -19.51
N LEU A 226 22.44 -0.67 -18.82
CA LEU A 226 22.38 -0.67 -17.35
C LEU A 226 21.82 -1.97 -16.76
N ILE A 227 20.75 -2.51 -17.36
CA ILE A 227 20.18 -3.80 -16.95
C ILE A 227 21.20 -4.93 -17.15
N ALA A 228 21.93 -4.93 -18.26
CA ALA A 228 22.97 -5.93 -18.52
C ALA A 228 24.10 -5.86 -17.48
N ASN A 229 24.58 -4.65 -17.15
CA ASN A 229 25.62 -4.46 -16.13
C ASN A 229 25.16 -4.92 -14.74
N ASN A 230 23.94 -4.57 -14.33
CA ASN A 230 23.39 -5.00 -13.05
C ASN A 230 23.19 -6.52 -12.99
N LYS A 231 22.77 -7.16 -14.10
CA LYS A 231 22.67 -8.62 -14.18
C LYS A 231 24.03 -9.27 -13.99
N LEU A 232 25.07 -8.77 -14.66
CA LEU A 232 26.44 -9.28 -14.50
C LEU A 232 26.94 -9.12 -13.06
N GLU A 233 26.64 -8.01 -12.40
CA GLU A 233 26.98 -7.80 -10.99
C GLU A 233 26.26 -8.80 -10.09
N ILE A 234 24.96 -8.99 -10.28
CA ILE A 234 24.15 -9.96 -9.53
C ILE A 234 24.69 -11.38 -9.72
N ASP A 235 25.00 -11.78 -10.96
CA ASP A 235 25.54 -13.10 -11.27
C ASP A 235 26.91 -13.30 -10.57
N SER A 236 27.75 -12.27 -10.53
CA SER A 236 29.04 -12.32 -9.82
C SER A 236 28.88 -12.51 -8.31
N LEU A 237 27.84 -11.90 -7.71
CA LEU A 237 27.52 -12.06 -6.29
C LEU A 237 26.99 -13.45 -5.99
N PHE A 238 26.16 -14.02 -6.88
CA PHE A 238 25.68 -15.39 -6.75
C PHE A 238 26.81 -16.42 -6.87
N GLU A 239 27.75 -16.21 -7.79
CA GLU A 239 28.91 -17.10 -7.92
C GLU A 239 29.77 -17.05 -6.65
N ARG A 240 30.03 -15.84 -6.13
CA ARG A 240 30.78 -15.67 -4.88
C ARG A 240 30.07 -16.30 -3.68
N ARG A 241 28.74 -16.22 -3.61
CA ARG A 241 27.95 -16.91 -2.59
C ARG A 241 28.07 -18.43 -2.73
N ARG A 242 28.00 -18.95 -3.96
CA ARG A 242 28.13 -20.39 -4.26
C ARG A 242 29.50 -20.93 -3.84
N GLU A 243 30.56 -20.19 -4.12
CA GLU A 243 31.92 -20.51 -3.64
C GLU A 243 31.98 -20.58 -2.11
N MET A 244 31.41 -19.60 -1.41
CA MET A 244 31.38 -19.59 0.06
C MET A 244 30.55 -20.74 0.65
N GLU A 245 29.42 -21.09 0.02
CA GLU A 245 28.59 -22.23 0.43
C GLU A 245 29.32 -23.57 0.21
N MET A 246 30.08 -23.72 -0.89
CA MET A 246 30.92 -24.90 -1.11
C MET A 246 32.01 -25.02 -0.04
N VAL A 247 32.74 -23.93 0.25
CA VAL A 247 33.78 -23.93 1.29
C VAL A 247 33.21 -24.31 2.65
N TYR A 248 32.01 -23.80 2.99
CA TYR A 248 31.33 -24.17 4.23
C TYR A 248 30.95 -25.67 4.26
N MET A 249 30.43 -26.20 3.15
CA MET A 249 30.07 -27.62 3.04
C MET A 249 31.29 -28.54 3.18
N GLU A 250 32.41 -28.21 2.54
CA GLU A 250 33.68 -28.95 2.69
C GLU A 250 34.20 -28.89 4.13
N ALA A 251 34.15 -27.73 4.79
CA ALA A 251 34.53 -27.58 6.19
C ALA A 251 33.60 -28.34 7.15
N LYS A 252 32.33 -28.53 6.79
CA LYS A 252 31.42 -29.39 7.54
C LYS A 252 31.75 -30.87 7.32
N GLN A 253 31.90 -31.29 6.07
CA GLN A 253 32.20 -32.67 5.71
C GLN A 253 33.49 -33.16 6.40
N THR A 254 34.54 -32.35 6.39
CA THR A 254 35.80 -32.69 7.09
C THR A 254 35.63 -32.86 8.60
N ARG A 255 34.74 -32.10 9.25
CA ARG A 255 34.41 -32.32 10.68
C ARG A 255 33.63 -33.61 10.89
N ASP A 256 32.67 -33.90 10.02
CA ASP A 256 31.87 -35.13 10.09
C ASP A 256 32.75 -36.37 9.87
N GLU A 257 33.72 -36.30 8.95
CA GLU A 257 34.75 -37.34 8.73
C GLU A 257 35.64 -37.53 9.97
N GLN A 258 36.04 -36.45 10.65
CA GLN A 258 36.80 -36.53 11.90
C GLN A 258 36.01 -37.25 13.01
N TYR A 259 34.72 -36.95 13.17
CA TYR A 259 33.88 -37.63 14.16
C TYR A 259 33.67 -39.11 13.82
N LEU A 260 33.51 -39.46 12.54
CA LEU A 260 33.42 -40.86 12.11
C LEU A 260 34.70 -41.62 12.44
N GLN A 261 35.88 -41.04 12.16
CA GLN A 261 37.17 -41.65 12.53
C GLN A 261 37.31 -41.84 14.05
N GLU A 262 36.85 -40.87 14.85
CA GLU A 262 36.87 -40.99 16.31
C GLU A 262 35.97 -42.14 16.80
N ILE A 263 34.76 -42.26 16.26
CA ILE A 263 33.84 -43.37 16.57
C ILE A 263 34.43 -44.72 16.15
N GLU A 264 35.02 -44.81 14.96
CA GLU A 264 35.67 -46.04 14.48
C GLU A 264 36.83 -46.45 15.41
N SER A 265 37.64 -45.48 15.84
CA SER A 265 38.73 -45.73 16.79
C SER A 265 38.24 -46.23 18.16
N LEU A 266 37.07 -45.76 18.61
CA LEU A 266 36.43 -46.23 19.83
C LEU A 266 35.91 -47.66 19.67
N ARG A 267 35.26 -47.98 18.54
CA ARG A 267 34.79 -49.34 18.25
C ARG A 267 35.93 -50.36 18.21
N VAL A 268 37.06 -50.00 17.58
CA VAL A 268 38.24 -50.87 17.53
C VAL A 268 38.77 -51.12 18.95
N ARG A 269 38.85 -50.09 19.79
CA ARG A 269 39.29 -50.21 21.18
C ARG A 269 38.36 -51.10 22.00
N ASP A 270 37.05 -50.90 21.91
CA ASP A 270 36.07 -51.73 22.61
C ASP A 270 36.14 -53.20 22.17
N ALA A 271 36.40 -53.45 20.88
CA ALA A 271 36.61 -54.80 20.33
C ALA A 271 37.93 -55.44 20.82
N GLU A 272 39.01 -54.66 20.93
CA GLU A 272 40.28 -55.10 21.52
C GLU A 272 40.10 -55.49 22.99
N ASP A 273 39.42 -54.66 23.79
CA ASP A 273 39.14 -54.91 25.20
C ASP A 273 38.25 -56.17 25.39
N TYR A 274 37.23 -56.34 24.54
CA TYR A 274 36.40 -57.54 24.53
C TYR A 274 37.20 -58.79 24.18
N ASN A 275 38.06 -58.73 23.16
CA ASN A 275 38.92 -59.85 22.78
C ASN A 275 39.91 -60.20 23.89
N GLU A 276 40.48 -59.21 24.59
CA GLU A 276 41.35 -59.45 25.73
C GLU A 276 40.61 -60.19 26.86
N LEU A 277 39.38 -59.76 27.18
CA LEU A 277 38.54 -60.43 28.18
C LEU A 277 38.17 -61.85 27.75
N LYS A 278 37.82 -62.04 26.47
CA LYS A 278 37.51 -63.33 25.89
C LYS A 278 38.70 -64.28 25.99
N ILE A 279 39.91 -63.84 25.63
CA ILE A 279 41.14 -64.65 25.77
C ILE A 279 41.36 -65.06 27.22
N LYS A 280 41.15 -64.15 28.19
CA LYS A 280 41.26 -64.48 29.63
C LYS A 280 40.23 -65.52 30.07
N LEU A 281 39.00 -65.45 29.58
CA LEU A 281 37.96 -66.43 29.90
C LEU A 281 38.21 -67.77 29.22
N GLU A 282 38.59 -67.78 27.94
CA GLU A 282 38.92 -69.00 27.19
C GLU A 282 40.13 -69.72 27.78
N THR A 283 41.17 -68.99 28.20
CA THR A 283 42.32 -69.58 28.91
C THR A 283 41.90 -70.20 30.24
N ASN A 284 41.01 -69.55 31.01
CA ASN A 284 40.46 -70.15 32.23
C ASN A 284 39.62 -71.41 31.92
N ILE A 285 38.80 -71.41 30.86
CA ILE A 285 38.04 -72.59 30.44
C ILE A 285 38.97 -73.72 30.03
N GLN A 286 40.02 -73.45 29.24
CA GLN A 286 41.00 -74.46 28.84
C GLN A 286 41.71 -75.08 30.06
N THR A 287 42.04 -74.29 31.08
CA THR A 287 42.62 -74.83 32.32
C THR A 287 41.67 -75.74 33.08
N LEU A 288 40.36 -75.44 33.06
CA LEU A 288 39.31 -76.29 33.66
C LEU A 288 39.04 -77.55 32.82
N GLU A 289 39.04 -77.44 31.50
CA GLU A 289 38.89 -78.58 30.59
C GLU A 289 40.08 -79.53 30.70
N GLN A 290 41.30 -79.02 30.80
CA GLN A 290 42.49 -79.84 31.03
C GLN A 290 42.37 -80.66 32.32
N GLN A 291 41.84 -80.08 33.40
CA GLN A 291 41.56 -80.80 34.64
C GLN A 291 40.48 -81.89 34.47
N LEU A 292 39.50 -81.68 33.58
CA LEU A 292 38.42 -82.63 33.31
C LEU A 292 38.86 -83.76 32.37
N GLU A 293 39.67 -83.47 31.35
CA GLU A 293 40.23 -84.46 30.45
C GLU A 293 41.24 -85.36 31.13
N GLU A 294 42.06 -84.83 32.05
CA GLU A 294 42.93 -85.63 32.91
C GLU A 294 42.10 -86.64 33.73
N MET A 295 40.92 -86.22 34.23
CA MET A 295 39.95 -87.12 34.86
C MET A 295 39.35 -88.14 33.87
N ARG A 296 39.00 -87.73 32.65
CA ARG A 296 38.35 -88.60 31.64
C ARG A 296 39.30 -89.66 31.05
N ALA A 297 40.56 -89.34 30.84
CA ALA A 297 41.57 -90.27 30.34
C ALA A 297 41.72 -91.49 31.27
N THR A 298 41.53 -91.30 32.59
CA THR A 298 41.50 -92.42 33.55
C THR A 298 40.31 -93.37 33.34
N TYR A 299 39.18 -92.88 32.81
CA TYR A 299 38.00 -93.70 32.53
C TYR A 299 38.08 -94.44 31.18
N GLN A 300 38.68 -93.82 30.16
CA GLN A 300 38.61 -94.29 28.77
C GLN A 300 39.52 -95.49 28.47
N LEU A 301 40.57 -95.70 29.27
CA LEU A 301 41.40 -96.91 29.21
C LEU A 301 40.59 -98.20 29.48
N ASN A 302 39.41 -98.10 30.08
CA ASN A 302 38.53 -99.24 30.35
C ASN A 302 37.61 -99.64 29.19
N THR A 303 37.36 -98.78 28.20
CA THR A 303 36.34 -99.00 27.17
C THR A 303 36.88 -99.61 25.86
N GLU A 304 38.15 -99.38 25.50
CA GLU A 304 38.72 -99.84 24.22
C GLU A 304 38.89 -101.37 24.08
N LYS A 305 38.53 -102.16 25.10
CA LYS A 305 38.50 -103.63 25.00
C LYS A 305 37.32 -104.19 24.18
N LEU A 306 36.31 -103.39 23.79
CA LEU A 306 35.03 -103.94 23.30
C LEU A 306 34.75 -103.85 21.78
N GLU A 307 35.47 -103.03 20.99
CA GLU A 307 35.00 -102.61 19.65
C GLU A 307 35.49 -103.45 18.44
N TYR A 308 36.34 -104.46 18.64
CA TYR A 308 36.99 -105.21 17.55
C TYR A 308 36.07 -106.06 16.63
N ASN A 309 34.77 -106.28 16.95
CA ASN A 309 33.97 -107.37 16.37
C ASN A 309 33.06 -107.07 15.14
N TYR A 310 32.89 -105.83 14.67
CA TYR A 310 31.72 -105.50 13.81
C TYR A 310 31.89 -105.52 12.26
N ARG A 311 33.08 -105.70 11.68
CA ARG A 311 33.33 -105.28 10.26
C ARG A 311 33.07 -106.26 9.10
N VAL A 312 32.46 -107.44 9.29
CA VAL A 312 32.49 -108.53 8.28
C VAL A 312 31.29 -108.60 7.30
N LEU A 313 30.25 -107.76 7.40
CA LEU A 313 28.92 -108.08 6.82
C LEU A 313 28.48 -107.43 5.47
N THR A 314 29.31 -106.72 4.70
CA THR A 314 28.82 -105.79 3.65
C THR A 314 28.82 -106.23 2.16
N GLU A 315 29.12 -107.48 1.78
CA GLU A 315 29.46 -107.78 0.35
C GLU A 315 28.35 -108.38 -0.56
N ARG A 316 27.07 -108.48 -0.15
CA ARG A 316 26.07 -109.34 -0.84
C ARG A 316 25.11 -108.69 -1.85
N ASP A 317 25.20 -107.38 -2.11
CA ASP A 317 24.14 -106.63 -2.81
C ASP A 317 24.24 -106.51 -4.36
N MET A 318 25.29 -107.04 -5.01
CA MET A 318 25.60 -106.66 -6.40
C MET A 318 24.90 -107.47 -7.52
N GLU A 319 24.33 -108.65 -7.29
CA GLU A 319 23.92 -109.56 -8.39
C GLU A 319 22.48 -109.37 -8.93
N ASN A 320 21.64 -108.57 -8.27
CA ASN A 320 20.19 -108.50 -8.54
C ASN A 320 19.80 -107.66 -9.80
N SER A 321 20.74 -107.22 -10.64
CA SER A 321 20.48 -106.13 -11.62
C SER A 321 20.17 -106.56 -13.06
N ALA A 322 20.51 -107.79 -13.48
CA ALA A 322 20.56 -108.14 -14.91
C ALA A 322 19.21 -108.58 -15.56
N THR A 323 18.30 -109.17 -14.79
CA THR A 323 17.02 -109.75 -15.29
C THR A 323 15.96 -108.70 -15.67
N LEU A 324 16.17 -107.44 -15.32
CA LEU A 324 15.25 -106.32 -15.53
C LEU A 324 15.13 -105.85 -17.00
N SER A 325 16.04 -106.25 -17.89
CA SER A 325 16.24 -105.58 -19.20
C SER A 325 15.20 -105.96 -20.28
N GLN A 326 14.61 -107.14 -20.23
CA GLN A 326 13.83 -107.71 -21.34
C GLN A 326 12.34 -107.30 -21.33
N GLN A 327 11.74 -107.09 -20.16
CA GLN A 327 10.38 -106.54 -20.04
C GLN A 327 10.30 -105.05 -20.45
N LYS A 328 11.45 -104.37 -20.65
CA LYS A 328 11.51 -102.94 -20.97
C LYS A 328 10.97 -102.57 -22.37
N ARG A 329 11.06 -103.45 -23.37
CA ARG A 329 10.78 -103.05 -24.78
C ARG A 329 9.29 -103.01 -25.15
N LYS A 330 8.47 -103.94 -24.64
CA LYS A 330 6.99 -103.89 -24.82
C LYS A 330 6.37 -102.75 -24.01
N LEU A 331 6.91 -102.51 -22.82
CA LEU A 331 6.59 -101.35 -22.01
C LEU A 331 6.87 -100.03 -22.77
N ALA A 332 7.93 -99.96 -23.58
CA ALA A 332 8.30 -98.74 -24.32
C ALA A 332 7.23 -98.23 -25.30
N ARG A 333 6.54 -99.10 -26.08
CA ARG A 333 5.57 -98.64 -27.08
C ARG A 333 4.25 -98.13 -26.49
N LEU A 334 3.75 -98.81 -25.45
CA LEU A 334 2.60 -98.32 -24.69
C LEU A 334 2.99 -97.09 -23.85
N LYS A 335 4.24 -97.02 -23.38
CA LYS A 335 4.79 -95.82 -22.77
C LYS A 335 4.82 -94.64 -23.73
N ASP A 336 5.14 -94.80 -25.01
CA ASP A 336 5.21 -93.65 -25.93
C ASP A 336 3.82 -93.08 -26.26
N ALA A 337 2.81 -93.92 -26.47
CA ALA A 337 1.42 -93.46 -26.68
C ALA A 337 0.84 -92.82 -25.41
N LEU A 338 1.09 -93.42 -24.24
CA LEU A 338 0.76 -92.84 -22.93
C LEU A 338 1.52 -91.53 -22.72
N ALA A 339 2.80 -91.46 -23.05
CA ALA A 339 3.64 -90.27 -22.90
C ALA A 339 3.17 -89.13 -23.80
N THR A 340 2.64 -89.41 -24.98
CA THR A 340 2.12 -88.37 -25.87
C THR A 340 0.79 -87.79 -25.34
N LEU A 341 -0.09 -88.64 -24.80
CA LEU A 341 -1.35 -88.20 -24.20
C LEU A 341 -1.12 -87.50 -22.85
N ILE A 342 -0.20 -88.02 -22.04
CA ILE A 342 0.30 -87.38 -20.81
C ILE A 342 0.98 -86.05 -21.14
N ALA A 343 1.77 -85.96 -22.22
CA ALA A 343 2.41 -84.71 -22.60
C ALA A 343 1.39 -83.64 -23.00
N LYS A 344 0.34 -83.98 -23.76
CA LYS A 344 -0.74 -83.04 -24.08
C LYS A 344 -1.55 -82.64 -22.85
N TYR A 345 -1.91 -83.61 -22.00
CA TYR A 345 -2.62 -83.33 -20.75
C TYR A 345 -1.79 -82.46 -19.81
N ASN A 346 -0.50 -82.78 -19.62
CA ASN A 346 0.43 -82.00 -18.80
C ASN A 346 0.67 -80.62 -19.40
N GLN A 347 0.68 -80.47 -20.72
CA GLN A 347 0.81 -79.17 -21.37
C GLN A 347 -0.43 -78.29 -21.14
N THR A 348 -1.65 -78.85 -21.24
CA THR A 348 -2.88 -78.12 -20.92
C THR A 348 -3.00 -77.82 -19.43
N ASP A 349 -2.68 -78.79 -18.57
CA ASP A 349 -2.72 -78.68 -17.12
C ASP A 349 -1.65 -77.69 -16.61
N ALA A 350 -0.45 -77.66 -17.19
CA ALA A 350 0.57 -76.66 -16.89
C ALA A 350 0.15 -75.25 -17.33
N ARG A 351 -0.46 -75.10 -18.51
CA ARG A 351 -0.96 -73.79 -18.97
C ARG A 351 -2.09 -73.28 -18.09
N ASP A 352 -3.04 -74.15 -17.73
CA ASP A 352 -4.19 -73.76 -16.91
C ASP A 352 -3.77 -73.55 -15.44
N ARG A 353 -2.77 -74.29 -14.92
CA ARG A 353 -2.13 -73.99 -13.63
C ARG A 353 -1.41 -72.65 -13.64
N HIS A 354 -0.62 -72.37 -14.67
CA HIS A 354 0.07 -71.09 -14.80
C HIS A 354 -0.92 -69.90 -14.85
N GLN A 355 -2.00 -70.01 -15.62
CA GLN A 355 -3.04 -68.98 -15.67
C GLN A 355 -3.76 -68.80 -14.33
N ASN A 356 -4.03 -69.89 -13.61
CA ASN A 356 -4.63 -69.81 -12.28
C ASN A 356 -3.64 -69.25 -11.25
N GLU A 357 -2.36 -69.58 -11.33
CA GLU A 357 -1.31 -69.01 -10.48
C GLU A 357 -1.17 -67.50 -10.73
N GLU A 358 -1.06 -67.06 -12.00
CA GLU A 358 -1.03 -65.64 -12.36
C GLU A 358 -2.28 -64.90 -11.86
N LEU A 359 -3.49 -65.42 -12.11
CA LEU A 359 -4.73 -64.80 -11.65
C LEU A 359 -4.84 -64.78 -10.11
N THR A 360 -4.37 -65.83 -9.43
CA THR A 360 -4.39 -65.88 -7.97
C THR A 360 -3.37 -64.92 -7.36
N GLU A 361 -2.21 -64.77 -8.01
CA GLU A 361 -1.18 -63.83 -7.59
C GLU A 361 -1.61 -62.38 -7.81
N GLU A 362 -2.22 -62.06 -8.97
CA GLU A 362 -2.83 -60.76 -9.22
C GLU A 362 -3.96 -60.47 -8.23
N TYR A 363 -4.83 -61.44 -7.95
CA TYR A 363 -5.90 -61.29 -6.96
C TYR A 363 -5.35 -61.06 -5.54
N ARG A 364 -4.30 -61.80 -5.14
CA ARG A 364 -3.62 -61.57 -3.85
C ARG A 364 -2.97 -60.20 -3.79
N ARG A 365 -2.30 -59.77 -4.87
CA ARG A 365 -1.66 -58.46 -4.95
C ARG A 365 -2.70 -57.34 -4.84
N LEU A 366 -3.81 -57.44 -5.58
CA LEU A 366 -4.88 -56.45 -5.53
C LEU A 366 -5.56 -56.42 -4.17
N THR A 367 -5.80 -57.58 -3.56
CA THR A 367 -6.37 -57.68 -2.20
C THR A 367 -5.45 -57.08 -1.16
N LYS A 368 -4.13 -57.32 -1.27
CA LYS A 368 -3.11 -56.71 -0.40
C LYS A 368 -3.08 -55.19 -0.58
N GLN A 369 -3.05 -54.69 -1.82
CA GLN A 369 -3.12 -53.26 -2.12
C GLN A 369 -4.40 -52.61 -1.58
N TYR A 370 -5.54 -53.29 -1.66
CA TYR A 370 -6.80 -52.80 -1.11
C TYR A 370 -6.79 -52.73 0.42
N ARG A 371 -6.29 -53.77 1.10
CA ARG A 371 -6.12 -53.77 2.56
C ARG A 371 -5.12 -52.71 3.02
N ASP A 372 -4.02 -52.54 2.29
CA ASP A 372 -3.03 -51.50 2.58
C ASP A 372 -3.62 -50.11 2.36
N LEU A 373 -4.47 -49.93 1.35
CA LEU A 373 -5.17 -48.67 1.11
C LEU A 373 -6.19 -48.36 2.22
N GLN A 374 -6.95 -49.37 2.69
CA GLN A 374 -7.87 -49.20 3.83
C GLN A 374 -7.12 -48.84 5.11
N ARG A 375 -5.99 -49.52 5.40
CA ARG A 375 -5.15 -49.20 6.56
C ARG A 375 -4.56 -47.79 6.46
N LYS A 376 -4.08 -47.40 5.28
CA LYS A 376 -3.59 -46.03 5.03
C LYS A 376 -4.71 -45.02 5.23
N TYR A 377 -5.91 -45.26 4.71
CA TYR A 377 -7.05 -44.36 4.88
C TYR A 377 -7.42 -44.19 6.36
N ALA A 378 -7.54 -45.29 7.11
CA ALA A 378 -7.83 -45.24 8.55
C ALA A 378 -6.71 -44.53 9.35
N HIS A 379 -5.45 -44.79 9.00
CA HIS A 379 -4.31 -44.11 9.61
C HIS A 379 -4.32 -42.60 9.32
N PHE A 380 -4.59 -42.19 8.07
CA PHE A 380 -4.67 -40.78 7.71
C PHE A 380 -5.86 -40.09 8.36
N GLU A 381 -7.04 -40.73 8.41
CA GLU A 381 -8.22 -40.16 9.07
C GLU A 381 -7.99 -39.94 10.57
N ALA A 382 -7.38 -40.92 11.25
CA ALA A 382 -7.04 -40.81 12.66
C ALA A 382 -5.92 -39.77 12.90
N SER A 383 -4.88 -39.77 12.07
CA SER A 383 -3.76 -38.83 12.20
C SER A 383 -4.20 -37.39 11.92
N ASP A 384 -5.02 -37.17 10.90
CA ASP A 384 -5.51 -35.84 10.53
C ASP A 384 -6.50 -35.31 11.58
N SER A 385 -7.33 -36.18 12.16
CA SER A 385 -8.22 -35.81 13.26
C SER A 385 -7.44 -35.44 14.54
N SER A 386 -6.43 -36.24 14.91
CA SER A 386 -5.55 -35.96 16.05
C SER A 386 -4.79 -34.64 15.86
N LYS A 387 -4.20 -34.43 14.67
CA LYS A 387 -3.50 -33.18 14.35
C LYS A 387 -4.44 -31.98 14.39
N PHE A 388 -5.66 -32.10 13.87
CA PHE A 388 -6.63 -31.02 13.93
C PHE A 388 -6.97 -30.66 15.38
N ASP A 389 -7.24 -31.66 16.23
CA ASP A 389 -7.55 -31.46 17.65
C ASP A 389 -6.37 -30.87 18.43
N GLU A 390 -5.14 -31.34 18.19
CA GLU A 390 -3.91 -30.80 18.80
C GLU A 390 -3.67 -29.34 18.40
N ILE A 391 -3.80 -29.01 17.11
CA ILE A 391 -3.65 -27.65 16.60
C ILE A 391 -4.75 -26.74 17.16
N TRP A 392 -5.99 -27.24 17.24
CA TRP A 392 -7.11 -26.50 17.81
C TRP A 392 -6.85 -26.17 19.29
N LEU A 393 -6.43 -27.15 20.09
CA LEU A 393 -6.12 -26.95 21.51
C LEU A 393 -4.95 -25.98 21.70
N MET A 394 -3.88 -26.12 20.91
CA MET A 394 -2.74 -25.22 20.97
C MET A 394 -3.16 -23.75 20.70
N HIS A 395 -3.98 -23.52 19.67
CA HIS A 395 -4.47 -22.18 19.36
C HIS A 395 -5.51 -21.67 20.34
N GLU A 396 -6.34 -22.54 20.90
CA GLU A 396 -7.28 -22.21 21.97
C GLU A 396 -6.53 -21.75 23.23
N GLU A 397 -5.50 -22.47 23.65
CA GLU A 397 -4.64 -22.08 24.78
C GLU A 397 -3.88 -20.79 24.51
N GLU A 398 -3.39 -20.57 23.29
CA GLU A 398 -2.75 -19.32 22.91
C GLU A 398 -3.74 -18.14 22.96
N ALA A 399 -4.95 -18.33 22.44
CA ALA A 399 -6.00 -17.33 22.48
C ALA A 399 -6.39 -16.99 23.93
N ILE A 400 -6.60 -17.99 24.79
CA ILE A 400 -6.89 -17.80 26.22
C ILE A 400 -5.78 -17.00 26.90
N ARG A 401 -4.50 -17.38 26.71
CA ARG A 401 -3.36 -16.64 27.28
C ARG A 401 -3.33 -15.18 26.83
N LYS A 402 -3.63 -14.90 25.56
CA LYS A 402 -3.71 -13.51 25.07
C LYS A 402 -4.88 -12.74 25.69
N ILE A 403 -6.03 -13.39 25.87
CA ILE A 403 -7.20 -12.77 26.49
C ILE A 403 -6.96 -12.50 27.98
N GLU A 404 -6.34 -13.42 28.72
CA GLU A 404 -5.94 -13.20 30.11
C GLU A 404 -5.01 -12.00 30.23
N LYS A 405 -3.99 -11.92 29.36
CA LYS A 405 -3.10 -10.75 29.29
C LYS A 405 -3.86 -9.45 28.98
N LEU A 406 -4.86 -9.52 28.08
CA LEU A 406 -5.69 -8.36 27.74
C LEU A 406 -6.57 -7.94 28.92
N LEU A 407 -7.15 -8.88 29.66
CA LEU A 407 -7.97 -8.61 30.84
C LEU A 407 -7.14 -8.07 32.00
N ASP A 408 -5.92 -8.56 32.19
CA ASP A 408 -4.97 -8.00 33.16
C ASP A 408 -4.57 -6.57 32.80
N ALA A 409 -4.30 -6.30 31.51
CA ALA A 409 -4.04 -4.94 31.04
C ALA A 409 -5.25 -4.02 31.24
N ASP A 410 -6.46 -4.51 30.94
CA ASP A 410 -7.71 -3.80 31.16
C ASP A 410 -7.92 -3.46 32.65
N ARG A 411 -7.63 -4.41 33.55
CA ARG A 411 -7.68 -4.20 35.00
C ARG A 411 -6.72 -3.09 35.43
N ILE A 412 -5.45 -3.18 35.02
CA ILE A 412 -4.41 -2.20 35.37
C ILE A 412 -4.82 -0.80 34.89
N ILE A 413 -5.31 -0.67 33.66
CA ILE A 413 -5.71 0.62 33.10
C ILE A 413 -6.93 1.18 33.83
N HIS A 414 -7.94 0.35 34.10
CA HIS A 414 -9.14 0.79 34.81
C HIS A 414 -8.86 1.20 36.25
N GLU A 415 -8.05 0.44 36.99
CA GLU A 415 -7.74 0.70 38.39
C GLU A 415 -6.71 1.83 38.54
N GLN A 416 -5.62 1.83 37.76
CA GLN A 416 -4.52 2.79 37.95
C GLN A 416 -4.71 4.10 37.19
N GLN A 417 -5.18 4.06 35.94
CA GLN A 417 -5.27 5.27 35.10
C GLN A 417 -6.64 5.96 35.25
N LEU A 418 -7.72 5.18 35.29
CA LEU A 418 -9.08 5.71 35.39
C LEU A 418 -9.57 5.82 36.85
N GLY A 419 -8.94 5.12 37.80
CA GLY A 419 -9.37 5.10 39.21
C GLY A 419 -10.73 4.44 39.43
N LEU A 420 -11.20 3.62 38.49
CA LEU A 420 -12.50 2.96 38.52
C LEU A 420 -12.34 1.50 38.98
N THR A 421 -13.34 0.97 39.68
CA THR A 421 -13.34 -0.44 40.08
C THR A 421 -13.52 -1.33 38.85
N TRP A 422 -12.52 -2.17 38.55
CA TRP A 422 -12.60 -3.12 37.45
C TRP A 422 -13.51 -4.31 37.79
N ARG A 423 -14.32 -4.77 36.83
CA ARG A 423 -15.18 -5.95 36.98
C ARG A 423 -14.84 -6.97 35.89
N PRO A 424 -14.61 -8.25 36.25
CA PRO A 424 -14.34 -9.28 35.27
C PRO A 424 -15.60 -9.60 34.43
N PRO A 425 -15.44 -10.07 33.18
CA PRO A 425 -16.55 -10.56 32.36
C PRO A 425 -17.31 -11.71 33.05
N VAL A 426 -18.64 -11.74 32.88
CA VAL A 426 -19.60 -12.56 33.67
C VAL A 426 -19.50 -14.08 33.43
N GLN A 427 -18.70 -14.53 32.45
CA GLN A 427 -18.49 -15.94 32.14
C GLN A 427 -16.99 -16.20 32.01
N SER A 428 -16.47 -17.14 32.81
CA SER A 428 -15.09 -17.60 32.67
C SER A 428 -14.93 -18.22 31.28
N ILE A 429 -13.97 -17.72 30.50
CA ILE A 429 -13.68 -18.16 29.12
C ILE A 429 -13.45 -19.68 29.08
N ARG A 430 -12.96 -20.27 30.17
CA ARG A 430 -12.78 -21.71 30.36
C ARG A 430 -14.09 -22.52 30.27
N ASN A 431 -15.23 -21.90 30.57
CA ASN A 431 -16.54 -22.53 30.52
C ASN A 431 -17.16 -22.54 29.10
N TRP A 432 -16.61 -21.77 28.15
CA TRP A 432 -17.10 -21.74 26.76
C TRP A 432 -16.71 -22.98 25.97
N SER A 433 -15.54 -23.57 26.27
CA SER A 433 -15.07 -24.84 25.72
C SER A 433 -16.05 -25.99 25.99
N HIS A 434 -16.62 -26.02 27.21
CA HIS A 434 -17.57 -27.06 27.61
C HIS A 434 -18.92 -26.95 26.88
N SER A 435 -19.34 -25.77 26.43
CA SER A 435 -20.64 -25.62 25.76
C SER A 435 -20.65 -26.14 24.31
N SER A 436 -19.49 -26.19 23.65
CA SER A 436 -19.37 -26.75 22.29
C SER A 436 -19.30 -28.28 22.30
N LYS A 437 -18.70 -28.88 23.35
CA LYS A 437 -18.55 -30.33 23.51
C LYS A 437 -19.63 -31.02 24.37
N ALA A 438 -20.47 -30.27 25.10
CA ALA A 438 -21.49 -30.83 26.00
C ALA A 438 -22.73 -31.45 25.32
N GLY A 439 -22.77 -31.51 23.98
CA GLY A 439 -23.87 -32.15 23.26
C GLY A 439 -23.87 -33.67 23.32
N ASP A 440 -22.74 -34.35 23.05
CA ASP A 440 -22.77 -35.80 22.78
C ASP A 440 -21.61 -36.62 23.37
N VAL A 441 -20.52 -36.02 23.86
CA VAL A 441 -19.35 -36.80 24.35
C VAL A 441 -19.33 -36.96 25.87
N ALA A 442 -19.80 -35.95 26.62
CA ALA A 442 -19.84 -36.00 28.08
C ALA A 442 -20.93 -36.94 28.63
N ALA A 443 -21.99 -37.21 27.86
CA ALA A 443 -23.00 -38.22 28.20
C ALA A 443 -22.48 -39.65 27.98
N LEU A 444 -21.56 -39.84 27.03
CA LEU A 444 -20.91 -41.13 26.77
C LEU A 444 -19.81 -41.43 27.78
N GLN A 445 -19.06 -40.41 28.24
CA GLN A 445 -18.01 -40.56 29.24
C GLN A 445 -18.57 -40.81 30.65
N LYS A 446 -19.73 -40.23 30.99
CA LYS A 446 -20.44 -40.51 32.25
C LYS A 446 -21.08 -41.90 32.34
N LEU A 447 -21.22 -42.61 31.22
CA LEU A 447 -21.65 -44.00 31.19
C LEU A 447 -20.47 -44.99 31.34
N LEU A 448 -19.24 -44.53 31.08
CA LEU A 448 -18.02 -45.33 31.18
C LEU A 448 -17.29 -45.16 32.53
N GLU A 449 -17.55 -44.10 33.30
CA GLU A 449 -16.90 -43.87 34.60
C GLU A 449 -17.66 -44.43 35.83
N ASN A 450 -18.83 -45.06 35.64
CA ASN A 450 -19.60 -45.67 36.75
C ASN A 450 -19.44 -47.20 36.84
N GLY A 451 -18.27 -47.73 36.48
CA GLY A 451 -17.99 -49.16 36.51
C GLY A 451 -16.58 -49.52 36.97
N ASP A 452 -16.05 -48.83 37.99
CA ASP A 452 -15.34 -49.51 39.10
C ASP A 452 -14.81 -48.49 40.12
N GLU A 453 -15.50 -48.37 41.25
CA GLU A 453 -14.90 -48.00 42.53
C GLU A 453 -14.55 -49.29 43.29
N SER A 454 -13.26 -49.51 43.57
CA SER A 454 -12.84 -49.88 44.93
C SER A 454 -11.37 -49.51 45.16
N SER A 455 -11.19 -48.46 45.95
CA SER A 455 -9.97 -48.06 46.68
C SER A 455 -9.91 -48.88 48.01
N PRO A 456 -8.93 -48.75 48.95
CA PRO A 456 -7.91 -47.70 49.06
C PRO A 456 -6.51 -48.08 49.63
N ASP A 457 -5.66 -47.05 49.62
CA ASP A 457 -4.77 -46.59 50.71
C ASP A 457 -3.26 -46.93 50.75
N ALA A 458 -2.51 -45.83 50.64
CA ALA A 458 -1.31 -45.37 51.36
C ALA A 458 -0.07 -46.26 51.67
N THR A 459 1.07 -45.59 51.45
CA THR A 459 2.34 -45.55 52.21
C THR A 459 3.62 -46.12 51.56
N GLU A 460 4.56 -45.17 51.44
CA GLU A 460 6.00 -45.25 51.73
C GLU A 460 6.97 -46.11 50.91
N SER A 461 7.88 -45.37 50.25
CA SER A 461 9.34 -45.44 50.42
C SER A 461 10.10 -46.61 49.80
N GLY A 462 11.17 -46.29 49.06
CA GLY A 462 12.27 -47.25 48.86
C GLY A 462 12.93 -47.28 47.50
N ASN A 463 13.76 -46.26 47.23
CA ASN A 463 15.14 -46.38 46.77
C ASN A 463 15.58 -47.47 45.75
N LYS A 464 16.33 -46.96 44.76
CA LYS A 464 17.61 -47.45 44.21
C LYS A 464 17.62 -48.42 43.02
N ARG A 465 18.38 -47.94 42.02
CA ARG A 465 19.48 -48.62 41.29
C ARG A 465 19.04 -49.71 40.31
N ASP A 466 19.71 -49.96 39.20
CA ASP A 466 20.91 -49.42 38.56
C ASP A 466 20.87 -50.03 37.13
N GLU A 467 21.56 -49.38 36.19
CA GLU A 467 22.36 -50.04 35.14
C GLU A 467 21.64 -50.90 34.06
N ASN A 468 22.09 -51.03 32.82
CA ASN A 468 23.16 -50.44 32.01
C ASN A 468 23.05 -51.07 30.60
N GLY A 469 23.70 -50.45 29.61
CA GLY A 469 24.15 -51.08 28.36
C GLY A 469 23.08 -51.27 27.28
N GLY A 470 23.12 -50.64 26.10
CA GLY A 470 24.27 -50.11 25.36
C GLY A 470 24.87 -51.20 24.47
N GLY A 471 24.81 -51.02 23.14
CA GLY A 471 25.52 -51.88 22.19
C GLY A 471 25.01 -51.80 20.75
N ASN A 472 25.65 -50.94 19.95
CA ASN A 472 25.61 -50.87 18.48
C ASN A 472 26.16 -52.19 17.86
N ALA A 473 26.09 -52.54 16.56
CA ALA A 473 26.09 -51.78 15.32
C ALA A 473 25.79 -52.70 14.11
N GLU A 474 25.64 -52.06 12.94
CA GLU A 474 25.98 -52.52 11.57
C GLU A 474 24.99 -53.35 10.73
N GLN A 475 24.43 -52.65 9.73
CA GLN A 475 24.71 -52.79 8.28
C GLN A 475 24.15 -54.01 7.49
N ASP A 476 23.19 -53.67 6.63
CA ASP A 476 22.94 -54.08 5.23
C ASP A 476 23.20 -55.53 4.73
N ASN A 477 22.10 -56.16 4.32
CA ASN A 477 21.77 -56.56 2.93
C ASN A 477 21.54 -58.06 2.60
N TYR A 478 20.48 -58.25 1.79
CA TYR A 478 20.06 -59.36 0.92
C TYR A 478 19.34 -60.63 1.47
N ASP A 479 18.13 -60.77 0.92
CA ASP A 479 17.40 -61.96 0.44
C ASP A 479 16.74 -62.96 1.41
N ASP A 480 15.41 -62.79 1.50
CA ASP A 480 14.32 -63.72 1.15
C ASP A 480 14.06 -65.04 1.91
N GLU A 481 12.76 -65.27 2.05
CA GLU A 481 12.02 -66.50 2.37
C GLU A 481 12.11 -67.20 3.75
N SER A 482 10.96 -67.12 4.42
CA SER A 482 10.33 -68.12 5.31
C SER A 482 10.83 -68.26 6.76
N VAL A 483 9.92 -68.04 7.71
CA VAL A 483 9.48 -68.98 8.77
C VAL A 483 8.76 -68.22 9.90
N GLU A 484 7.46 -68.50 9.99
CA GLU A 484 6.59 -68.64 11.17
C GLU A 484 6.87 -67.81 12.44
N ALA A 485 6.05 -66.75 12.63
CA ALA A 485 5.77 -66.21 13.96
C ALA A 485 4.63 -66.99 14.61
N TYR A 486 4.94 -67.55 15.78
CA TYR A 486 4.09 -68.30 16.71
C TYR A 486 2.76 -67.56 17.02
N THR A 487 1.63 -68.17 16.66
CA THR A 487 0.29 -67.75 17.11
C THR A 487 -0.07 -68.53 18.39
N PRO A 488 -0.59 -67.89 19.45
CA PRO A 488 -1.12 -68.63 20.58
C PRO A 488 -2.43 -69.36 20.17
N PRO A 489 -2.72 -70.55 20.74
CA PRO A 489 -3.87 -71.34 20.31
C PRO A 489 -5.19 -70.71 20.79
N VAL A 490 -6.09 -70.40 19.85
CA VAL A 490 -7.48 -70.05 20.16
C VAL A 490 -8.24 -71.35 20.45
N LYS A 491 -8.80 -71.49 21.66
CA LYS A 491 -9.67 -72.63 22.03
C LYS A 491 -11.00 -72.54 21.27
N LYS A 492 -11.45 -73.66 20.69
CA LYS A 492 -12.73 -73.77 19.95
C LYS A 492 -13.95 -73.84 20.89
N ILE A 493 -15.11 -73.45 20.37
CA ILE A 493 -16.41 -73.41 21.06
C ILE A 493 -16.85 -74.81 21.54
N SER A 494 -17.49 -74.91 22.71
CA SER A 494 -17.92 -76.20 23.28
C SER A 494 -19.10 -76.82 22.52
N GLY A 495 -18.86 -77.94 21.82
CA GLY A 495 -19.88 -78.64 21.01
C GLY A 495 -21.06 -79.20 21.80
N ALA A 496 -20.90 -79.49 23.09
CA ALA A 496 -21.98 -80.01 23.94
C ALA A 496 -23.02 -78.93 24.29
N LYS A 497 -22.56 -77.71 24.62
CA LYS A 497 -23.43 -76.54 24.89
C LYS A 497 -24.17 -76.10 23.63
N LEU A 498 -23.51 -76.13 22.48
CA LEU A 498 -24.10 -75.83 21.17
C LEU A 498 -25.26 -76.78 20.84
N LYS A 499 -25.07 -78.10 21.02
CA LYS A 499 -26.11 -79.10 20.77
C LYS A 499 -27.34 -78.91 21.67
N TYR A 500 -27.13 -78.49 22.93
CA TYR A 500 -28.21 -78.25 23.88
C TYR A 500 -29.05 -77.00 23.53
N MET A 501 -28.39 -75.90 23.14
CA MET A 501 -29.07 -74.69 22.66
C MET A 501 -29.89 -74.96 21.39
N LEU A 502 -29.32 -75.69 20.42
CA LEU A 502 -30.02 -76.03 19.18
C LEU A 502 -31.28 -76.87 19.45
N LYS A 503 -31.24 -77.78 20.43
CA LYS A 503 -32.41 -78.55 20.86
C LYS A 503 -33.50 -77.67 21.48
N MET A 504 -33.12 -76.68 22.28
CA MET A 504 -34.04 -75.73 22.91
C MET A 504 -34.67 -74.77 21.90
N LEU A 505 -33.91 -74.35 20.89
CA LEU A 505 -34.41 -73.55 19.77
C LEU A 505 -35.38 -74.36 18.89
N ALA A 506 -35.08 -75.64 18.64
CA ALA A 506 -35.93 -76.51 17.84
C ALA A 506 -37.29 -76.81 18.51
N SER A 507 -37.36 -76.86 19.85
CA SER A 507 -38.62 -77.09 20.58
C SER A 507 -39.49 -75.83 20.67
N GLU A 508 -38.91 -74.68 20.98
CA GLU A 508 -39.68 -73.45 21.29
C GLU A 508 -39.89 -72.52 20.08
N ALA A 509 -39.00 -72.55 19.08
CA ALA A 509 -39.03 -71.64 17.92
C ALA A 509 -39.52 -72.32 16.62
N GLY A 510 -40.20 -73.46 16.72
CA GLY A 510 -40.67 -74.25 15.58
C GLY A 510 -41.66 -73.53 14.65
N PHE A 511 -42.33 -72.45 15.13
CA PHE A 511 -43.23 -71.62 14.31
C PHE A 511 -42.50 -70.81 13.21
N LEU A 512 -41.17 -70.68 13.27
CA LEU A 512 -40.37 -69.98 12.27
C LEU A 512 -40.10 -70.84 11.02
N VAL A 513 -40.46 -72.12 11.03
CA VAL A 513 -40.33 -73.03 9.88
C VAL A 513 -41.61 -72.95 9.03
N ASN A 514 -41.46 -72.79 7.71
CA ASN A 514 -42.59 -72.70 6.77
C ASN A 514 -43.48 -73.97 6.83
N GLY A 515 -44.81 -73.79 6.86
CA GLY A 515 -45.78 -74.88 7.03
C GLY A 515 -45.75 -75.97 5.94
N SER A 516 -45.28 -75.67 4.73
CA SER A 516 -45.11 -76.68 3.66
C SER A 516 -43.89 -77.59 3.87
N VAL A 517 -42.90 -77.16 4.67
CA VAL A 517 -41.66 -77.90 4.94
C VAL A 517 -41.83 -78.79 6.17
N GLN A 518 -42.66 -78.39 7.12
CA GLN A 518 -42.99 -79.17 8.31
C GLN A 518 -43.60 -80.55 7.95
N GLN A 519 -44.41 -80.60 6.88
CA GLN A 519 -45.00 -81.83 6.35
C GLN A 519 -43.98 -82.79 5.70
N ALA A 520 -42.82 -82.27 5.28
CA ALA A 520 -41.70 -83.08 4.76
C ALA A 520 -40.78 -83.57 5.88
N LEU A 521 -40.71 -82.83 7.00
CA LEU A 521 -39.90 -83.16 8.18
C LEU A 521 -40.49 -84.31 9.01
N ASP A 522 -41.81 -84.52 8.99
CA ASP A 522 -42.46 -85.64 9.70
C ASP A 522 -42.18 -87.02 9.06
N ASN A 523 -41.58 -87.05 7.86
CA ASN A 523 -41.19 -88.28 7.16
C ASN A 523 -39.71 -88.66 7.34
N LEU A 524 -38.94 -87.87 8.11
CA LEU A 524 -37.53 -88.14 8.41
C LEU A 524 -37.36 -88.69 9.85
N PRO A 525 -36.27 -89.41 10.14
CA PRO A 525 -35.93 -89.83 11.51
C PRO A 525 -35.80 -88.62 12.45
N ASP A 526 -36.33 -88.73 13.67
CA ASP A 526 -36.44 -87.61 14.63
C ASP A 526 -35.12 -86.84 14.84
N ASP A 527 -33.99 -87.55 14.91
CA ASP A 527 -32.67 -86.95 15.15
C ASP A 527 -32.18 -86.07 13.98
N GLU A 528 -32.47 -86.48 12.74
CA GLU A 528 -32.12 -85.72 11.53
C GLU A 528 -33.12 -84.59 11.29
N ALA A 529 -34.39 -84.83 11.60
CA ALA A 529 -35.43 -83.81 11.54
C ALA A 529 -35.19 -82.67 12.55
N GLU A 530 -34.71 -82.96 13.76
CA GLU A 530 -34.31 -81.95 14.76
C GLU A 530 -33.14 -81.09 14.28
N LEU A 531 -32.13 -81.68 13.64
CA LEU A 531 -30.96 -80.95 13.14
C LEU A 531 -31.31 -80.04 11.96
N VAL A 532 -32.14 -80.53 11.03
CA VAL A 532 -32.61 -79.75 9.88
C VAL A 532 -33.55 -78.63 10.32
N LYS A 533 -34.43 -78.89 11.30
CA LYS A 533 -35.26 -77.84 11.93
C LYS A 533 -34.39 -76.75 12.56
N ALA A 534 -33.35 -77.13 13.30
CA ALA A 534 -32.45 -76.17 13.93
C ALA A 534 -31.66 -75.34 12.89
N ASP A 535 -31.14 -75.95 11.81
CA ASP A 535 -30.48 -75.23 10.71
C ASP A 535 -31.41 -74.24 10.00
N MET A 536 -32.66 -74.65 9.76
CA MET A 536 -33.67 -73.76 9.16
C MET A 536 -34.03 -72.58 10.06
N ILE A 537 -34.14 -72.82 11.38
CA ILE A 537 -34.40 -71.76 12.36
C ILE A 537 -33.20 -70.81 12.44
N MET A 538 -31.96 -71.31 12.43
CA MET A 538 -30.75 -70.48 12.42
C MET A 538 -30.66 -69.59 11.18
N ARG A 539 -30.99 -70.13 10.00
CA ARG A 539 -31.11 -69.34 8.75
C ARG A 539 -32.25 -68.33 8.81
N ALA A 540 -33.39 -68.68 9.40
CA ALA A 540 -34.52 -67.76 9.56
C ALA A 540 -34.19 -66.60 10.52
N LEU A 541 -33.36 -66.85 11.54
CA LEU A 541 -32.81 -65.85 12.46
C LEU A 541 -31.65 -65.05 11.87
N GLY A 542 -31.10 -65.49 10.73
CA GLY A 542 -30.03 -64.80 9.98
C GLY A 542 -28.64 -64.96 10.60
N VAL A 543 -28.39 -66.11 11.23
CA VAL A 543 -27.10 -66.49 11.84
C VAL A 543 -26.33 -67.38 10.86
N ASP A 544 -25.42 -66.78 10.11
CA ASP A 544 -24.72 -67.45 9.01
C ASP A 544 -23.21 -67.65 9.27
N ASN A 545 -22.66 -67.02 10.32
CA ASN A 545 -21.22 -67.01 10.65
C ASN A 545 -20.95 -67.56 12.06
N GLU A 546 -19.72 -68.04 12.29
CA GLU A 546 -19.26 -68.58 13.59
C GLU A 546 -19.33 -67.53 14.72
N GLU A 547 -19.03 -66.25 14.41
CA GLU A 547 -19.12 -65.14 15.37
C GLU A 547 -20.56 -64.81 15.79
N ASP A 548 -21.52 -64.90 14.85
CA ASP A 548 -22.93 -64.64 15.13
C ASP A 548 -23.54 -65.78 15.97
N MET A 549 -23.03 -67.00 15.76
CA MET A 549 -23.37 -68.18 16.56
C MET A 549 -22.80 -68.07 17.99
N GLU A 550 -21.57 -67.57 18.14
CA GLU A 550 -20.97 -67.31 19.45
C GLU A 550 -21.75 -66.24 20.25
N LYS A 551 -22.15 -65.14 19.58
CA LYS A 551 -23.00 -64.12 20.20
C LYS A 551 -24.35 -64.68 20.63
N LEU A 552 -25.00 -65.48 19.78
CA LEU A 552 -26.25 -66.14 20.14
C LEU A 552 -26.07 -67.07 21.35
N MET A 553 -24.97 -67.85 21.41
CA MET A 553 -24.68 -68.70 22.57
C MET A 553 -24.45 -67.89 23.85
N GLY A 554 -23.82 -66.72 23.77
CA GLY A 554 -23.62 -65.81 24.91
C GLY A 554 -24.92 -65.28 25.52
N TYR A 555 -26.03 -65.34 24.78
CA TYR A 555 -27.36 -65.02 25.32
C TYR A 555 -27.99 -66.18 26.12
N PHE A 556 -27.57 -67.42 25.87
CA PHE A 556 -28.08 -68.62 26.55
C PHE A 556 -27.17 -69.06 27.71
N PHE A 557 -25.86 -68.80 27.62
CA PHE A 557 -24.85 -69.24 28.58
C PHE A 557 -23.92 -68.12 29.01
N GLU A 558 -23.49 -68.15 30.27
CA GLU A 558 -22.63 -67.14 30.89
C GLU A 558 -21.17 -67.16 30.35
N ASP A 559 -20.67 -68.34 29.92
CA ASP A 559 -19.40 -68.48 29.20
C ASP A 559 -19.51 -69.52 28.05
N PRO A 560 -19.43 -69.09 26.77
CA PRO A 560 -19.56 -69.97 25.61
C PRO A 560 -18.33 -70.85 25.32
N ARG A 561 -17.17 -70.56 25.92
CA ARG A 561 -15.88 -71.23 25.60
C ARG A 561 -15.42 -72.23 26.66
N GLN A 562 -16.10 -72.34 27.81
CA GLN A 562 -15.76 -73.30 28.85
C GLN A 562 -16.19 -74.73 28.45
N GLU A 563 -15.21 -75.62 28.25
CA GLU A 563 -15.43 -77.06 28.05
C GLU A 563 -15.94 -77.71 29.33
N VAL A 564 -17.10 -78.38 29.27
CA VAL A 564 -17.58 -79.23 30.35
C VAL A 564 -16.81 -80.55 30.29
N SER A 565 -15.99 -80.82 31.29
CA SER A 565 -15.26 -82.09 31.38
C SER A 565 -16.24 -83.22 31.64
N VAL A 566 -16.51 -84.04 30.61
CA VAL A 566 -17.20 -85.32 30.78
C VAL A 566 -16.15 -86.32 31.25
N GLY A 567 -15.84 -86.29 32.54
CA GLY A 567 -15.18 -87.40 33.22
C GLY A 567 -16.24 -88.44 33.56
N GLY A 568 -16.25 -89.57 32.84
CA GLY A 568 -17.04 -90.72 33.27
C GLY A 568 -16.49 -91.24 34.60
N ASP A 569 -17.35 -91.56 35.56
CA ASP A 569 -17.02 -92.66 36.45
C ASP A 569 -18.26 -93.39 36.99
N ASN A 570 -18.04 -94.67 37.24
CA ASN A 570 -19.00 -95.65 37.71
C ASN A 570 -19.67 -95.28 39.04
N SER A 571 -20.85 -95.88 39.22
CA SER A 571 -21.54 -96.20 40.48
C SER A 571 -22.38 -95.11 41.18
N LYS A 572 -23.69 -95.36 41.10
CA LYS A 572 -24.79 -95.16 42.07
C LYS A 572 -24.41 -94.43 43.37
N ASP A 573 -25.10 -93.31 43.64
CA ASP A 573 -26.11 -93.27 44.70
C ASP A 573 -26.97 -92.00 44.67
N ASN A 574 -28.20 -92.17 45.19
CA ASN A 574 -29.32 -91.25 45.16
C ASN A 574 -29.15 -90.06 46.12
N ASN A 575 -29.27 -88.82 45.62
CA ASN A 575 -30.25 -87.82 46.05
C ASN A 575 -30.07 -86.52 45.25
N SER A 576 -31.15 -86.08 44.60
CA SER A 576 -31.24 -84.88 43.76
C SER A 576 -31.01 -83.57 44.53
N PRO A 577 -30.26 -82.63 43.93
CA PRO A 577 -30.86 -81.37 43.50
C PRO A 577 -30.61 -81.07 42.00
N SER A 578 -31.46 -80.21 41.44
CA SER A 578 -31.65 -79.83 40.02
C SER A 578 -30.40 -79.77 39.12
N LYS A 579 -30.48 -80.39 37.94
CA LYS A 579 -29.43 -80.46 36.89
C LYS A 579 -29.09 -79.12 36.20
N ASP A 580 -29.73 -78.02 36.56
CA ASP A 580 -29.66 -76.75 35.82
C ASP A 580 -28.45 -75.87 36.20
N ALA A 581 -27.79 -76.13 37.33
CA ALA A 581 -26.69 -75.28 37.83
C ALA A 581 -25.29 -75.64 37.27
N SER A 582 -25.11 -76.81 36.65
CA SER A 582 -23.78 -77.26 36.19
C SER A 582 -23.40 -76.78 34.78
N TRP A 583 -24.34 -76.22 34.01
CA TRP A 583 -24.14 -75.84 32.60
C TRP A 583 -24.04 -74.32 32.38
N GLY A 584 -24.18 -73.51 33.43
CA GLY A 584 -24.16 -72.05 33.34
C GLY A 584 -25.27 -71.51 32.43
N LEU A 585 -26.44 -72.15 32.44
CA LEU A 585 -27.59 -71.80 31.61
C LEU A 585 -28.32 -70.63 32.26
N VAL A 586 -28.41 -69.50 31.53
CA VAL A 586 -29.01 -68.26 32.03
C VAL A 586 -30.50 -68.16 31.65
N VAL A 587 -30.96 -69.00 30.71
CA VAL A 587 -32.29 -68.90 30.09
C VAL A 587 -33.06 -70.21 30.25
N GLY A 588 -34.24 -70.15 30.86
CA GLY A 588 -35.19 -71.28 30.92
C GLY A 588 -36.05 -71.40 29.65
N PRO A 589 -36.66 -72.57 29.39
CA PRO A 589 -37.43 -72.84 28.17
C PRO A 589 -38.55 -71.82 27.87
N GLU A 590 -39.14 -71.24 28.92
CA GLU A 590 -40.23 -70.24 28.82
C GLU A 590 -39.75 -68.86 28.28
N ASP A 591 -38.46 -68.53 28.39
CA ASP A 591 -37.91 -67.20 28.04
C ASP A 591 -37.12 -67.18 26.71
N VAL A 592 -37.03 -68.33 26.04
CA VAL A 592 -36.26 -68.51 24.78
C VAL A 592 -36.72 -67.56 23.68
N ILE A 593 -38.03 -67.41 23.48
CA ILE A 593 -38.60 -66.51 22.44
C ILE A 593 -38.27 -65.04 22.76
N ARG A 594 -38.24 -64.65 24.04
CA ARG A 594 -37.89 -63.29 24.46
C ARG A 594 -36.43 -62.96 24.15
N VAL A 595 -35.55 -63.94 24.36
CA VAL A 595 -34.11 -63.82 24.09
C VAL A 595 -33.82 -63.77 22.59
N ILE A 596 -34.47 -64.64 21.80
CA ILE A 596 -34.39 -64.62 20.34
C ILE A 596 -34.87 -63.27 19.80
N LYS A 597 -35.97 -62.71 20.34
CA LYS A 597 -36.49 -61.42 19.90
C LYS A 597 -35.50 -60.28 20.17
N ARG A 598 -34.84 -60.26 21.34
CA ARG A 598 -33.78 -59.28 21.65
C ARG A 598 -32.59 -59.42 20.70
N PHE A 599 -32.14 -60.65 20.45
CA PHE A 599 -31.05 -60.93 19.51
C PHE A 599 -31.37 -60.46 18.09
N VAL A 600 -32.60 -60.70 17.61
CA VAL A 600 -33.05 -60.25 16.27
C VAL A 600 -33.23 -58.73 16.20
N GLU A 601 -33.68 -58.09 17.28
CA GLU A 601 -33.77 -56.62 17.37
C GLU A 601 -32.37 -55.99 17.28
N GLU A 602 -31.39 -56.53 17.98
CA GLU A 602 -30.01 -56.06 17.97
C GLU A 602 -29.31 -56.32 16.61
N LEU A 603 -29.53 -57.50 16.01
CA LEU A 603 -29.08 -57.79 14.64
C LEU A 603 -29.72 -56.86 13.61
N ASN A 604 -31.00 -56.49 13.78
CA ASN A 604 -31.67 -55.54 12.90
C ASN A 604 -31.21 -54.10 13.11
N GLU A 605 -30.81 -53.72 14.32
CA GLU A 605 -30.17 -52.43 14.59
C GLU A 605 -28.79 -52.35 13.94
N GLN A 606 -27.99 -53.42 14.04
CA GLN A 606 -26.70 -53.52 13.32
C GLN A 606 -26.88 -53.52 11.79
N LYS A 607 -27.89 -54.24 11.26
CA LYS A 607 -28.26 -54.18 9.82
C LYS A 607 -28.84 -52.83 9.40
N ARG A 608 -29.52 -52.09 10.29
CA ARG A 608 -29.98 -50.70 10.07
C ARG A 608 -28.85 -49.69 10.11
N ALA A 609 -27.76 -49.98 10.82
CA ALA A 609 -26.50 -49.23 10.79
C ALA A 609 -25.62 -49.54 9.56
N ALA A 610 -26.00 -50.54 8.74
CA ALA A 610 -25.28 -50.93 7.51
C ALA A 610 -25.73 -50.29 6.16
N PRO A 611 -26.34 -49.08 6.04
CA PRO A 611 -26.64 -48.48 4.75
C PRO A 611 -25.43 -47.79 4.11
N VAL A 612 -24.21 -48.04 4.58
CA VAL A 612 -22.96 -47.52 4.01
C VAL A 612 -22.25 -48.59 3.16
N ALA A 613 -22.31 -49.88 3.53
CA ALA A 613 -21.62 -50.94 2.79
C ALA A 613 -22.37 -51.43 1.53
N ARG A 614 -23.70 -51.29 1.46
CA ARG A 614 -24.50 -51.75 0.31
C ARG A 614 -24.44 -50.82 -0.92
N ILE A 615 -23.82 -49.63 -0.78
CA ILE A 615 -23.58 -48.70 -1.91
C ILE A 615 -22.35 -49.13 -2.74
N LEU A 616 -21.45 -49.93 -2.17
CA LEU A 616 -20.19 -50.31 -2.84
C LEU A 616 -20.28 -51.60 -3.68
N HIS A 617 -21.35 -52.39 -3.60
CA HIS A 617 -21.53 -53.59 -4.44
C HIS A 617 -22.48 -53.41 -5.64
N ARG A 618 -23.03 -52.20 -5.85
CA ARG A 618 -23.85 -51.86 -7.03
C ARG A 618 -23.09 -51.00 -8.04
N SER A 619 -21.84 -51.35 -8.31
CA SER A 619 -21.04 -50.78 -9.40
C SER A 619 -20.41 -51.85 -10.29
N ALA A 620 -20.88 -53.10 -10.23
CA ALA A 620 -20.31 -54.20 -11.01
C ALA A 620 -21.27 -54.87 -12.02
N THR A 621 -22.54 -54.49 -12.11
CA THR A 621 -23.40 -54.92 -13.23
C THR A 621 -24.31 -53.79 -13.66
N GLY A 622 -24.13 -53.33 -14.90
CA GLY A 622 -25.01 -52.38 -15.54
C GLY A 622 -26.30 -53.05 -15.96
N GLU A 623 -27.43 -52.46 -15.59
CA GLU A 623 -28.58 -52.32 -16.49
C GLU A 623 -29.55 -51.25 -15.97
N SER A 624 -30.16 -50.57 -16.94
CA SER A 624 -31.02 -49.40 -16.84
C SER A 624 -32.24 -49.65 -15.97
N GLU A 625 -32.65 -48.67 -15.15
CA GLU A 625 -34.01 -48.14 -15.15
C GLU A 625 -34.23 -47.04 -14.10
N THR A 626 -35.11 -46.12 -14.48
CA THR A 626 -35.46 -44.86 -13.83
C THR A 626 -36.31 -45.08 -12.58
N GLY A 627 -36.02 -44.36 -11.48
CA GLY A 627 -36.97 -44.27 -10.36
C GLY A 627 -36.40 -43.92 -8.99
N LYS A 628 -36.58 -42.65 -8.59
CA LYS A 628 -36.70 -42.12 -7.20
C LYS A 628 -35.71 -42.60 -6.13
N LYS A 629 -34.84 -41.68 -5.66
CA LYS A 629 -34.55 -41.45 -4.21
C LYS A 629 -33.63 -40.24 -3.96
N ASN A 630 -34.24 -39.04 -3.90
CA ASN A 630 -33.72 -37.91 -3.13
C ASN A 630 -34.09 -38.14 -1.66
N SER A 631 -33.15 -38.56 -0.79
CA SER A 631 -33.35 -38.43 0.67
C SER A 631 -32.11 -38.66 1.57
N LYS A 632 -30.98 -39.19 1.08
CA LYS A 632 -29.88 -39.64 1.98
C LYS A 632 -28.57 -38.84 1.96
N ARG A 633 -28.48 -37.77 1.16
CA ARG A 633 -27.27 -36.92 1.06
C ARG A 633 -27.26 -35.70 1.99
N THR A 634 -28.31 -35.52 2.80
CA THR A 634 -28.53 -34.30 3.61
C THR A 634 -28.06 -34.39 5.07
N SER A 635 -27.77 -35.58 5.61
CA SER A 635 -27.42 -35.72 7.04
C SER A 635 -25.96 -35.37 7.35
N SER A 636 -24.99 -35.79 6.53
CA SER A 636 -23.55 -35.53 6.78
C SER A 636 -23.14 -34.07 6.52
N THR A 637 -23.74 -33.44 5.50
CA THR A 637 -23.58 -32.00 5.21
C THR A 637 -24.24 -31.13 6.28
N SER A 638 -25.38 -31.55 6.83
CA SER A 638 -26.06 -30.86 7.94
C SER A 638 -25.23 -30.89 9.23
N LEU A 639 -24.60 -32.03 9.56
CA LEU A 639 -23.74 -32.15 10.75
C LEU A 639 -22.46 -31.31 10.63
N LYS A 640 -21.79 -31.32 9.46
CA LYS A 640 -20.63 -30.45 9.21
C LYS A 640 -21.00 -28.96 9.23
N ALA A 641 -22.20 -28.60 8.78
CA ALA A 641 -22.69 -27.23 8.86
C ALA A 641 -22.98 -26.80 10.31
N LYS A 642 -23.46 -27.71 11.16
CA LYS A 642 -23.67 -27.45 12.60
C LYS A 642 -22.35 -27.28 13.36
N ALA A 643 -21.34 -28.10 13.09
CA ALA A 643 -20.01 -27.97 13.69
C ALA A 643 -19.37 -26.60 13.34
N ARG A 644 -19.37 -26.23 12.05
CA ARG A 644 -18.90 -24.91 11.61
C ARG A 644 -19.65 -23.73 12.23
N LYS A 645 -20.95 -23.92 12.50
CA LYS A 645 -21.76 -22.89 13.17
C LYS A 645 -21.34 -22.72 14.64
N ALA A 646 -21.11 -23.82 15.35
CA ALA A 646 -20.62 -23.80 16.73
C ALA A 646 -19.21 -23.17 16.84
N GLU A 647 -18.30 -23.51 15.92
CA GLU A 647 -16.96 -22.89 15.83
C GLU A 647 -17.05 -21.36 15.61
N LYS A 648 -17.94 -20.94 14.71
CA LYS A 648 -18.16 -19.51 14.44
C LYS A 648 -18.73 -18.78 15.65
N GLU A 649 -19.68 -19.39 16.36
CA GLU A 649 -20.26 -18.83 17.59
C GLU A 649 -19.21 -18.72 18.72
N TYR A 650 -18.33 -19.71 18.85
CA TYR A 650 -17.22 -19.69 19.80
C TYR A 650 -16.29 -18.48 19.58
N TRP A 651 -15.79 -18.29 18.35
CA TRP A 651 -14.91 -17.15 18.03
C TRP A 651 -15.62 -15.80 18.15
N GLN A 652 -16.91 -15.73 17.78
CA GLN A 652 -17.69 -14.51 17.99
C GLN A 652 -17.86 -14.17 19.47
N ASN A 653 -17.98 -15.16 20.35
CA ASN A 653 -18.06 -14.94 21.79
C ASN A 653 -16.71 -14.48 22.36
N ILE A 654 -15.58 -15.04 21.89
CA ILE A 654 -14.22 -14.57 22.23
C ILE A 654 -14.04 -13.08 21.92
N VAL A 655 -14.45 -12.63 20.73
CA VAL A 655 -14.30 -11.22 20.34
C VAL A 655 -15.20 -10.31 21.21
N LYS A 656 -16.37 -10.80 21.65
CA LYS A 656 -17.30 -10.04 22.50
C LYS A 656 -16.83 -9.85 23.94
N VAL A 657 -15.78 -10.56 24.41
CA VAL A 657 -15.18 -10.36 25.74
C VAL A 657 -14.69 -8.91 25.90
N PHE A 658 -14.22 -8.29 24.82
CA PHE A 658 -13.74 -6.92 24.81
C PHE A 658 -14.64 -6.02 23.94
N PRO A 659 -15.70 -5.39 24.51
CA PRO A 659 -16.67 -4.65 23.74
C PRO A 659 -16.05 -3.38 23.12
N ALA A 660 -16.59 -2.96 21.97
CA ALA A 660 -16.13 -1.79 21.23
C ALA A 660 -16.11 -0.49 22.08
N GLN A 661 -16.95 -0.39 23.10
CA GLN A 661 -16.94 0.73 24.04
C GLN A 661 -15.62 0.84 24.81
N LYS A 662 -15.06 -0.29 25.29
CA LYS A 662 -13.78 -0.29 26.02
C LYS A 662 -12.60 0.08 25.13
N ILE A 663 -12.64 -0.34 23.86
CA ILE A 663 -11.64 0.06 22.86
C ILE A 663 -11.66 1.58 22.67
N ARG A 664 -12.84 2.19 22.54
CA ARG A 664 -12.97 3.65 22.41
C ARG A 664 -12.47 4.39 23.64
N THR A 665 -12.75 3.89 24.85
CA THR A 665 -12.25 4.52 26.08
C THR A 665 -10.73 4.45 26.18
N MET A 666 -10.12 3.30 25.82
CA MET A 666 -8.66 3.17 25.79
C MET A 666 -8.00 4.06 24.73
N ALA A 667 -8.57 4.13 23.52
CA ALA A 667 -8.05 5.01 22.46
C ALA A 667 -8.14 6.50 22.85
N THR A 668 -9.23 6.89 23.52
CA THR A 668 -9.39 8.26 24.03
C THR A 668 -8.39 8.54 25.16
N LEU A 669 -8.19 7.59 26.07
CA LEU A 669 -7.22 7.68 27.15
C LEU A 669 -5.79 7.77 26.62
N GLU A 670 -5.43 6.97 25.61
CA GLU A 670 -4.12 7.03 24.95
C GLU A 670 -3.87 8.40 24.32
N LYS A 671 -4.87 8.95 23.61
CA LYS A 671 -4.77 10.30 23.03
C LYS A 671 -4.58 11.35 24.12
N GLY A 672 -5.32 11.22 25.23
CA GLY A 672 -5.20 12.10 26.40
C GLY A 672 -3.82 12.01 27.07
N LEU A 673 -3.32 10.80 27.32
CA LEU A 673 -2.01 10.56 27.92
C LEU A 673 -0.87 11.02 27.00
N THR A 674 -1.02 10.88 25.68
CA THR A 674 -0.05 11.40 24.70
C THR A 674 0.02 12.93 24.78
N HIS A 675 -1.13 13.61 24.81
CA HIS A 675 -1.16 15.07 25.03
C HIS A 675 -0.55 15.47 26.36
N TYR A 676 -0.86 14.73 27.43
CA TYR A 676 -0.32 14.98 28.77
C TYR A 676 1.20 14.79 28.81
N ASN A 677 1.74 13.76 28.16
CA ASN A 677 3.19 13.54 28.06
C ASN A 677 3.87 14.68 27.31
N THR A 678 3.33 15.11 26.15
CA THR A 678 3.85 16.28 25.43
C THR A 678 3.85 17.53 26.30
N ALA A 679 2.80 17.75 27.10
CA ALA A 679 2.76 18.85 28.05
C ALA A 679 3.81 18.71 29.17
N LEU A 680 4.08 17.50 29.66
CA LEU A 680 5.13 17.24 30.66
C LEU A 680 6.54 17.44 30.09
N LEU A 681 6.80 17.02 28.85
CA LEU A 681 8.08 17.26 28.18
C LEU A 681 8.31 18.75 27.97
N ARG A 682 7.29 19.48 27.49
CA ARG A 682 7.37 20.94 27.38
C ARG A 682 7.58 21.61 28.74
N ARG A 683 6.93 21.11 29.79
CA ARG A 683 7.15 21.61 31.16
C ARG A 683 8.58 21.35 31.64
N LYS A 684 9.16 20.20 31.31
CA LYS A 684 10.55 19.88 31.63
C LYS A 684 11.50 20.83 30.91
N GLU A 685 11.34 21.03 29.60
CA GLU A 685 12.12 22.00 28.82
C GLU A 685 12.04 23.40 29.43
N LEU A 686 10.83 23.86 29.76
CA LEU A 686 10.65 25.14 30.45
C LEU A 686 11.34 25.19 31.81
N ILE A 687 11.35 24.09 32.58
CA ILE A 687 12.07 24.03 33.85
C ILE A 687 13.59 24.10 33.63
N ASP A 688 14.11 23.39 32.64
CA ASP A 688 15.53 23.40 32.28
C ASP A 688 15.95 24.80 31.81
N ASP A 689 15.15 25.45 30.96
CA ASP A 689 15.35 26.82 30.49
C ASP A 689 15.30 27.82 31.64
N VAL A 690 14.29 27.75 32.52
CA VAL A 690 14.18 28.63 33.70
C VAL A 690 15.38 28.42 34.63
N THR A 691 15.87 27.19 34.78
CA THR A 691 17.03 26.89 35.61
C THR A 691 18.30 27.44 34.98
N ALA A 692 18.50 27.28 33.66
CA ALA A 692 19.62 27.84 32.92
C ALA A 692 19.62 29.38 32.93
N MET A 693 18.46 30.00 32.76
CA MET A 693 18.30 31.45 32.85
C MET A 693 18.59 31.95 34.27
N LYS A 694 18.23 31.18 35.30
CA LYS A 694 18.55 31.50 36.70
C LYS A 694 20.04 31.40 37.00
N THR A 695 20.73 30.39 36.45
CA THR A 695 22.19 30.25 36.61
C THR A 695 22.93 31.34 35.86
N GLN A 696 22.55 31.63 34.60
CA GLN A 696 23.11 32.73 33.82
C GLN A 696 22.90 34.09 34.51
N ASN A 697 21.71 34.34 35.05
CA ASN A 697 21.45 35.55 35.83
C ASN A 697 22.33 35.64 37.09
N ALA A 698 22.59 34.52 37.77
CA ALA A 698 23.48 34.50 38.92
C ALA A 698 24.94 34.79 38.51
N GLU A 699 25.41 34.22 37.40
CA GLU A 699 26.73 34.49 36.84
C GLU A 699 26.88 35.94 36.39
N LEU A 700 25.90 36.48 35.66
CA LEU A 700 25.84 37.89 35.26
C LEU A 700 25.86 38.82 36.48
N LYS A 701 25.09 38.51 37.53
CA LYS A 701 25.11 39.29 38.78
C LYS A 701 26.49 39.24 39.45
N ASN A 702 27.18 38.11 39.40
CA ASN A 702 28.54 37.98 39.96
C ASN A 702 29.58 38.71 39.12
N LEU A 703 29.53 38.59 37.79
CA LEU A 703 30.37 39.34 36.85
C LEU A 703 30.16 40.84 36.97
N LEU A 704 28.91 41.29 37.06
CA LEU A 704 28.58 42.70 37.27
C LEU A 704 29.14 43.20 38.60
N LYS A 705 29.01 42.43 39.70
CA LYS A 705 29.66 42.78 40.98
C LYS A 705 31.18 42.86 40.85
N GLN A 706 31.79 41.95 40.10
CA GLN A 706 33.24 41.94 39.85
C GLN A 706 33.69 43.15 39.03
N TYR A 707 32.91 43.55 38.01
CA TYR A 707 33.19 44.74 37.20
C TYR A 707 32.91 46.04 37.95
N LEU A 708 31.86 46.09 38.77
CA LEU A 708 31.57 47.24 39.65
C LEU A 708 32.67 47.45 40.68
N ALA A 709 33.30 46.38 41.18
CA ALA A 709 34.39 46.40 42.14
C ALA A 709 35.80 46.46 41.51
N ALA A 710 35.91 46.58 40.18
CA ALA A 710 37.21 46.67 39.52
C ALA A 710 37.88 48.01 39.86
N PRO A 711 39.20 48.04 40.18
CA PRO A 711 39.90 49.26 40.62
C PRO A 711 39.88 50.37 39.56
N ILE A 712 39.70 50.02 38.29
CA ILE A 712 39.54 50.96 37.18
C ILE A 712 38.30 51.86 37.33
N ASN A 713 37.25 51.44 38.05
CA ASN A 713 36.05 52.26 38.26
C ASN A 713 36.31 53.49 39.14
N GLU A 714 37.29 53.44 40.03
CA GLU A 714 37.67 54.54 40.94
C GLU A 714 38.71 55.48 40.28
N ASP A 715 39.44 54.98 39.27
CA ASP A 715 40.53 55.70 38.59
C ASP A 715 40.05 56.59 37.42
N LEU A 716 38.78 56.47 36.99
CA LEU A 716 38.21 57.31 35.93
C LEU A 716 37.52 58.56 36.51
N ILE A 717 37.83 59.74 35.93
CA ILE A 717 37.24 61.06 36.29
C ILE A 717 35.70 61.07 36.18
N VAL A 718 35.12 60.15 35.40
CA VAL A 718 33.69 59.86 35.37
C VAL A 718 33.51 58.35 35.56
N PRO A 719 32.97 57.87 36.69
CA PRO A 719 32.78 56.44 36.92
C PRO A 719 31.71 55.89 35.96
N PRO A 720 31.90 54.70 35.35
CA PRO A 720 30.98 54.14 34.35
C PRO A 720 29.61 53.74 34.93
N THR A 721 29.40 53.83 36.25
CA THR A 721 28.06 53.82 36.86
C THR A 721 27.20 55.02 36.42
N GLN A 722 27.81 56.10 35.91
CA GLN A 722 27.11 57.25 35.30
C GLN A 722 27.05 57.19 33.77
N MET A 723 27.68 56.19 33.14
CA MET A 723 27.41 55.81 31.75
C MET A 723 26.45 54.62 31.76
N GLN A 724 25.18 54.88 32.09
CA GLN A 724 24.10 54.05 31.58
C GLN A 724 24.17 54.13 30.06
N LEU A 725 24.80 53.12 29.46
CA LEU A 725 24.56 52.72 28.08
C LEU A 725 23.05 52.83 27.86
N TYR A 726 22.64 53.78 27.03
CA TYR A 726 21.30 53.92 26.52
C TYR A 726 20.71 52.52 26.29
N GLN A 727 19.74 52.15 27.13
CA GLN A 727 18.77 51.11 26.83
C GLN A 727 18.33 51.32 25.38
N LEU A 728 18.28 50.26 24.57
CA LEU A 728 17.42 50.27 23.39
C LEU A 728 15.98 50.42 23.90
N GLY A 729 15.55 51.65 24.20
CA GLY A 729 14.25 52.04 24.74
C GLY A 729 13.11 51.90 23.72
N VAL A 730 13.18 50.87 22.88
CA VAL A 730 12.23 50.60 21.80
C VAL A 730 11.00 49.84 22.32
N PHE A 731 11.15 49.09 23.42
CA PHE A 731 10.10 48.25 24.01
C PHE A 731 9.78 48.58 25.48
N ASP A 732 10.34 49.67 26.02
CA ASP A 732 10.25 50.05 27.45
C ASP A 732 8.80 50.31 27.90
N GLU A 733 7.89 50.69 26.99
CA GLU A 733 6.46 50.92 27.28
C GLU A 733 5.66 49.61 27.49
N CYS A 734 6.17 48.46 27.07
CA CYS A 734 5.50 47.16 27.25
C CYS A 734 5.88 46.44 28.56
N ASP A 735 6.78 46.99 29.37
CA ASP A 735 7.28 46.36 30.61
C ASP A 735 6.36 46.62 31.83
N ASP A 736 5.37 47.50 31.68
CA ASP A 736 4.38 47.83 32.70
C ASP A 736 3.23 46.80 32.77
N SER A 737 2.84 46.41 33.99
CA SER A 737 1.74 45.44 34.27
C SER A 737 0.35 45.83 33.75
N LEU A 738 0.22 47.01 33.13
CA LEU A 738 -0.99 47.54 32.54
C LEU A 738 -1.21 47.06 31.09
N TYR A 739 -0.15 46.59 30.40
CA TYR A 739 -0.21 46.19 29.00
C TYR A 739 -0.28 44.66 28.82
N PRO A 740 -1.01 44.15 27.81
CA PRO A 740 -1.18 42.71 27.59
C PRO A 740 0.13 41.99 27.24
N SER A 741 0.23 40.69 27.55
CA SER A 741 1.42 39.86 27.28
C SER A 741 1.84 39.81 25.80
N ASN A 742 0.98 40.27 24.90
CA ASN A 742 1.18 40.26 23.45
C ASN A 742 1.75 41.60 22.93
N CYS A 743 1.93 42.62 23.79
CA CYS A 743 2.43 43.96 23.43
C CYS A 743 3.75 43.89 22.64
N VAL A 744 4.77 43.24 23.20
CA VAL A 744 6.08 43.08 22.54
C VAL A 744 5.97 42.34 21.19
N GLY A 745 5.09 41.33 21.12
CA GLY A 745 4.84 40.56 19.90
C GLY A 745 4.22 41.42 18.80
N ASN A 746 3.18 42.19 19.12
CA ASN A 746 2.49 43.07 18.18
C ASN A 746 3.45 44.18 17.67
N GLN A 747 4.21 44.82 18.56
CA GLN A 747 5.17 45.85 18.18
C GLN A 747 6.24 45.31 17.21
N LEU A 748 6.74 44.10 17.45
CA LEU A 748 7.71 43.45 16.56
C LEU A 748 7.10 43.13 15.18
N VAL A 749 5.87 42.60 15.15
CA VAL A 749 5.17 42.25 13.90
C VAL A 749 4.94 43.49 13.04
N TYR A 750 4.49 44.61 13.61
CA TYR A 750 4.29 45.86 12.86
C TYR A 750 5.59 46.44 12.32
N ARG A 751 6.71 46.36 13.06
CA ARG A 751 8.03 46.79 12.59
C ARG A 751 8.57 45.94 11.43
N ILE A 752 8.42 44.61 11.53
CA ILE A 752 8.79 43.67 10.46
C ILE A 752 7.94 43.93 9.20
N SER A 753 6.63 44.09 9.37
CA SER A 753 5.72 44.38 8.26
C SER A 753 6.02 45.73 7.61
N PHE A 754 6.28 46.77 8.40
CA PHE A 754 6.69 48.08 7.88
C PHE A 754 7.97 47.98 7.05
N SER A 755 8.98 47.26 7.55
CA SER A 755 10.21 47.00 6.80
C SER A 755 9.95 46.27 5.47
N LEU A 756 9.08 45.26 5.46
CA LEU A 756 8.69 44.53 4.24
C LEU A 756 7.91 45.43 3.27
N GLY A 757 6.97 46.22 3.77
CA GLY A 757 6.20 47.18 2.97
C GLY A 757 7.09 48.24 2.34
N CYS A 758 8.06 48.80 3.08
CA CYS A 758 9.05 49.74 2.55
C CYS A 758 9.96 49.09 1.50
N PHE A 759 10.45 47.86 1.77
CA PHE A 759 11.27 47.11 0.84
C PHE A 759 10.54 46.89 -0.48
N PHE A 760 9.32 46.34 -0.45
CA PHE A 760 8.54 46.08 -1.67
C PHE A 760 8.05 47.35 -2.35
N SER A 761 7.79 48.43 -1.62
CA SER A 761 7.44 49.73 -2.23
C SER A 761 8.63 50.31 -2.99
N LEU A 762 9.83 50.22 -2.42
CA LEU A 762 11.04 50.70 -3.07
C LEU A 762 11.39 49.83 -4.28
N THR A 763 11.26 48.51 -4.20
CA THR A 763 11.44 47.64 -5.37
C THR A 763 10.37 47.88 -6.42
N ALA A 764 9.11 48.15 -6.05
CA ALA A 764 8.07 48.54 -7.01
C ALA A 764 8.42 49.84 -7.75
N LEU A 765 8.90 50.85 -7.03
CA LEU A 765 9.34 52.12 -7.61
C LEU A 765 10.56 51.95 -8.51
N LEU A 766 11.54 51.13 -8.09
CA LEU A 766 12.69 50.76 -8.91
C LEU A 766 12.26 50.01 -10.17
N SER A 767 11.36 49.02 -10.07
CA SER A 767 10.80 48.31 -11.22
C SER A 767 9.99 49.25 -12.14
N CYS A 768 9.24 50.21 -11.60
CA CYS A 768 8.59 51.26 -12.40
C CYS A 768 9.60 52.18 -13.11
N ALA A 769 10.74 52.49 -12.48
CA ALA A 769 11.79 53.31 -13.06
C ALA A 769 12.58 52.53 -14.13
N VAL A 770 12.85 51.25 -13.90
CA VAL A 770 13.50 50.34 -14.85
C VAL A 770 12.62 50.08 -16.07
N ALA A 771 11.30 49.90 -15.87
CA ALA A 771 10.33 49.81 -16.96
C ALA A 771 10.26 51.06 -17.85
N LYS A 772 10.87 52.19 -17.42
CA LYS A 772 11.02 53.43 -18.20
C LYS A 772 12.41 53.60 -18.87
N GLY A 773 13.23 52.55 -18.91
CA GLY A 773 14.44 52.51 -19.77
C GLY A 773 15.79 52.54 -19.04
N CYS A 774 15.95 51.80 -17.93
CA CYS A 774 17.27 51.58 -17.32
C CYS A 774 17.65 50.09 -17.41
N GLU A 775 18.14 49.66 -18.58
CA GLU A 775 18.77 48.36 -18.78
C GLU A 775 20.16 48.36 -18.12
N ASN A 776 20.28 47.79 -16.91
CA ASN A 776 21.46 47.10 -16.38
C ASN A 776 21.35 46.96 -14.85
N VAL A 777 20.56 46.00 -14.38
CA VAL A 777 20.40 45.75 -12.94
C VAL A 777 20.34 44.25 -12.62
N CYS A 778 21.23 43.45 -13.22
CA CYS A 778 21.30 42.01 -12.95
C CYS A 778 22.04 41.68 -11.63
N CYS A 779 22.76 42.64 -11.02
CA CYS A 779 23.59 42.41 -9.83
C CYS A 779 22.90 42.72 -8.47
N ILE A 780 21.61 43.05 -8.43
CA ILE A 780 20.93 43.49 -7.19
C ILE A 780 20.51 42.33 -6.27
N LEU A 781 20.37 41.10 -6.77
CA LEU A 781 19.91 39.95 -5.96
C LEU A 781 20.81 39.66 -4.74
N LEU A 782 22.14 39.85 -4.85
CA LEU A 782 23.08 39.66 -3.74
C LEU A 782 23.00 40.75 -2.65
N PHE A 783 22.41 41.91 -2.96
CA PHE A 783 22.29 43.04 -2.03
C PHE A 783 20.88 43.22 -1.45
N GLN A 784 19.85 42.54 -1.98
CA GLN A 784 18.47 42.68 -1.51
C GLN A 784 18.27 42.24 -0.05
N LEU A 785 18.84 41.10 0.35
CA LEU A 785 18.70 40.58 1.72
C LEU A 785 19.45 41.45 2.74
N PRO A 786 20.71 41.88 2.52
CA PRO A 786 21.37 42.89 3.36
C PRO A 786 20.62 44.22 3.40
N PHE A 787 20.05 44.65 2.29
CA PHE A 787 19.29 45.90 2.21
C PHE A 787 17.97 45.83 3.01
N TYR A 788 17.23 44.73 2.90
CA TYR A 788 16.07 44.47 3.75
C TYR A 788 16.46 44.43 5.24
N LEU A 789 17.55 43.73 5.59
CA LEU A 789 18.04 43.68 6.97
C LEU A 789 18.41 45.08 7.48
N GLY A 790 18.97 45.94 6.61
CA GLY A 790 19.25 47.34 6.91
C GLY A 790 17.99 48.15 7.20
N ILE A 791 16.93 48.01 6.40
CA ILE A 791 15.63 48.65 6.65
C ILE A 791 15.00 48.12 7.95
N LEU A 792 15.12 46.82 8.23
CA LEU A 792 14.60 46.21 9.44
C LEU A 792 15.30 46.77 10.68
N LEU A 793 16.64 46.87 10.65
CA LEU A 793 17.40 47.50 11.72
C LEU A 793 17.05 48.98 11.87
N ALA A 794 16.87 49.72 10.77
CA ALA A 794 16.42 51.12 10.79
C ALA A 794 15.02 51.26 11.41
N SER A 795 14.12 50.31 11.16
CA SER A 795 12.75 50.31 11.71
C SER A 795 12.72 50.19 13.23
N LEU A 796 13.77 49.65 13.87
CA LEU A 796 13.89 49.57 15.32
C LEU A 796 14.18 50.94 15.96
N PHE A 797 14.70 51.91 15.20
CA PHE A 797 14.96 53.28 15.70
C PHE A 797 13.76 54.22 15.57
N ILE A 798 12.65 53.76 14.97
CA ILE A 798 11.43 54.56 14.79
C ILE A 798 10.61 54.56 16.11
N PRO A 799 10.14 55.74 16.60
CA PRO A 799 9.31 55.84 17.81
C PRO A 799 7.99 55.06 17.71
N ASN A 800 7.44 54.66 18.86
CA ASN A 800 6.19 53.89 18.96
C ASN A 800 4.96 54.63 18.41
N ASP A 801 4.87 55.96 18.61
CA ASP A 801 3.78 56.81 18.12
C ASP A 801 3.56 56.72 16.60
N PHE A 802 4.63 56.49 15.82
CA PHE A 802 4.51 56.32 14.37
C PHE A 802 3.74 55.05 14.01
N PHE A 803 3.96 53.97 14.77
CA PHE A 803 3.36 52.68 14.46
C PHE A 803 1.88 52.62 14.82
N ASP A 804 1.41 53.45 15.74
CA ASP A 804 -0.02 53.58 16.03
C ASP A 804 -0.80 54.03 14.77
N GLY A 805 -0.31 55.08 14.08
CA GLY A 805 -0.86 55.50 12.79
C GLY A 805 -0.65 54.48 11.66
N TYR A 806 0.41 53.68 11.72
CA TYR A 806 0.65 52.60 10.76
C TYR A 806 -0.38 51.47 10.88
N VAL A 807 -0.87 51.16 12.08
CA VAL A 807 -1.91 50.13 12.28
C VAL A 807 -3.17 50.48 11.47
N ASP A 808 -3.60 51.75 11.48
CA ASP A 808 -4.77 52.18 10.72
C ASP A 808 -4.57 52.06 9.21
N ILE A 809 -3.37 52.40 8.72
CA ILE A 809 -3.01 52.18 7.31
C ILE A 809 -3.06 50.69 6.99
N ALA A 810 -2.49 49.84 7.85
CA ALA A 810 -2.49 48.39 7.67
C ALA A 810 -3.91 47.81 7.67
N ARG A 811 -4.83 48.32 8.51
CA ARG A 811 -6.25 47.92 8.52
C ARG A 811 -6.94 48.22 7.19
N VAL A 812 -6.78 49.42 6.65
CA VAL A 812 -7.39 49.83 5.38
C VAL A 812 -6.78 49.05 4.20
N SER A 813 -5.46 48.93 4.15
CA SER A 813 -4.78 48.13 3.11
C SER A 813 -5.13 46.64 3.17
N SER A 814 -5.36 46.10 4.36
CA SER A 814 -5.82 44.73 4.56
C SER A 814 -7.19 44.48 3.94
N ALA A 815 -8.13 45.42 4.07
CA ALA A 815 -9.44 45.29 3.43
C ALA A 815 -9.32 45.23 1.89
N LEU A 816 -8.43 46.03 1.29
CA LEU A 816 -8.14 45.98 -0.14
C LEU A 816 -7.50 44.64 -0.53
N PHE A 817 -6.56 44.13 0.27
CA PHE A 817 -5.92 42.84 0.02
C PHE A 817 -6.91 41.68 0.12
N ILE A 818 -7.86 41.69 1.06
CA ILE A 818 -8.90 40.65 1.15
C ILE A 818 -9.73 40.59 -0.13
N ILE A 819 -10.07 41.74 -0.74
CA ILE A 819 -10.78 41.78 -2.03
C ILE A 819 -9.92 41.19 -3.15
N LEU A 820 -8.63 41.54 -3.22
CA LEU A 820 -7.70 40.94 -4.17
C LEU A 820 -7.53 39.43 -3.92
N GLN A 821 -7.48 39.01 -2.65
CA GLN A 821 -7.38 37.62 -2.22
C GLN A 821 -8.57 36.80 -2.73
N ILE A 822 -9.78 37.36 -2.68
CA ILE A 822 -10.99 36.76 -3.23
C ILE A 822 -10.84 36.55 -4.75
N ILE A 823 -10.37 37.56 -5.49
CA ILE A 823 -10.16 37.46 -6.94
C ILE A 823 -9.12 36.38 -7.27
N ILE A 824 -8.04 36.31 -6.49
CA ILE A 824 -6.97 35.30 -6.63
C ILE A 824 -7.52 33.89 -6.39
N ILE A 825 -8.34 33.70 -5.36
CA ILE A 825 -8.96 32.40 -5.07
C ILE A 825 -9.90 32.00 -6.20
N LEU A 826 -10.71 32.92 -6.72
CA LEU A 826 -11.59 32.68 -7.86
C LEU A 826 -10.79 32.24 -9.09
N ASP A 827 -9.78 33.00 -9.47
CA ASP A 827 -8.86 32.70 -10.56
C ASP A 827 -8.20 31.31 -10.42
N SER A 828 -7.72 30.98 -9.22
CA SER A 828 -7.12 29.67 -8.94
C SER A 828 -8.10 28.52 -9.11
N THR A 829 -9.38 28.76 -8.79
CA THR A 829 -10.43 27.73 -8.85
C THR A 829 -10.85 27.46 -10.29
N TYR A 830 -10.97 28.51 -11.11
CA TYR A 830 -11.21 28.35 -12.56
C TYR A 830 -10.00 27.68 -13.23
N SER A 831 -8.78 28.08 -12.89
CA SER A 831 -7.56 27.46 -13.41
C SER A 831 -7.47 25.97 -13.04
N LEU A 832 -7.85 25.60 -11.80
CA LEU A 832 -7.90 24.20 -11.37
C LEU A 832 -8.95 23.40 -12.14
N ARG A 833 -10.12 23.99 -12.41
CA ARG A 833 -11.16 23.38 -13.23
C ARG A 833 -10.63 23.09 -14.63
N ASP A 834 -10.10 24.10 -15.29
CA ASP A 834 -9.65 23.99 -16.68
C ASP A 834 -8.49 23.00 -16.79
N TYR A 835 -7.57 23.00 -15.82
CA TYR A 835 -6.51 22.00 -15.74
C TYR A 835 -7.03 20.55 -15.66
N ILE A 836 -8.05 20.30 -14.82
CA ILE A 836 -8.61 18.94 -14.67
C ILE A 836 -9.41 18.56 -15.93
N LEU A 837 -10.16 19.49 -16.53
CA LEU A 837 -10.89 19.26 -17.78
C LEU A 837 -9.94 18.97 -18.95
N ASP A 838 -8.88 19.75 -19.11
CA ASP A 838 -7.85 19.51 -20.14
C ASP A 838 -7.22 18.13 -19.99
N LYS A 839 -7.02 17.66 -18.74
CA LYS A 839 -6.49 16.32 -18.47
C LYS A 839 -7.49 15.20 -18.71
N MET A 840 -8.78 15.45 -18.54
CA MET A 840 -9.84 14.53 -18.94
C MET A 840 -9.91 14.42 -20.47
N ASP A 841 -9.90 15.56 -21.17
CA ASP A 841 -9.93 15.60 -22.64
C ASP A 841 -8.69 14.95 -23.27
N GLU A 842 -7.51 15.10 -22.65
CA GLU A 842 -6.29 14.42 -23.08
C GLU A 842 -6.39 12.90 -22.91
N ALA A 843 -6.95 12.43 -21.78
CA ALA A 843 -7.18 11.00 -21.57
C ALA A 843 -8.20 10.42 -22.56
N ASP A 844 -9.20 11.21 -22.96
CA ASP A 844 -10.19 10.84 -23.97
C ASP A 844 -9.56 10.74 -25.36
N ARG A 845 -8.68 11.68 -25.73
CA ARG A 845 -7.90 11.61 -26.98
C ARG A 845 -6.99 10.38 -27.02
N ASP A 846 -6.33 10.05 -25.92
CA ASP A 846 -5.47 8.86 -25.80
C ASP A 846 -6.27 7.55 -25.95
N ASP A 847 -7.47 7.47 -25.36
CA ASP A 847 -8.35 6.31 -25.48
C ASP A 847 -8.93 6.17 -26.90
N ASP A 848 -9.34 7.27 -27.53
CA ASP A 848 -9.80 7.28 -28.92
C ASP A 848 -8.66 6.89 -29.89
N ALA A 849 -7.44 7.38 -29.67
CA ALA A 849 -6.25 7.01 -30.44
C ALA A 849 -5.91 5.51 -30.26
N ARG A 850 -6.01 4.98 -29.04
CA ARG A 850 -5.84 3.54 -28.77
C ARG A 850 -6.93 2.70 -29.44
N HIS A 851 -8.18 3.13 -29.40
CA HIS A 851 -9.30 2.47 -30.06
C HIS A 851 -9.17 2.48 -31.59
N ALA A 852 -8.64 3.56 -32.17
CA ALA A 852 -8.35 3.66 -33.60
C ALA A 852 -7.16 2.79 -34.03
N LEU A 853 -6.13 2.65 -33.19
CA LEU A 853 -4.91 1.86 -33.51
C LEU A 853 -5.07 0.35 -33.28
N LEU A 854 -5.93 -0.10 -32.35
CA LEU A 854 -6.01 -1.51 -31.93
C LEU A 854 -7.25 -2.29 -32.39
N GLY A 855 -8.16 -1.69 -33.16
CA GLY A 855 -9.21 -2.41 -33.91
C GLY A 855 -10.01 -3.48 -33.15
N SER A 856 -11.10 -3.06 -32.50
CA SER A 856 -12.33 -3.82 -32.14
C SER A 856 -12.25 -5.28 -31.64
N SER A 857 -11.13 -5.81 -31.14
CA SER A 857 -11.02 -7.26 -30.93
C SER A 857 -10.33 -7.71 -29.63
N PHE A 858 -10.16 -6.83 -28.63
CA PHE A 858 -9.66 -7.26 -27.32
C PHE A 858 -10.49 -6.64 -26.20
N ASP A 859 -11.48 -7.40 -25.73
CA ASP A 859 -12.27 -7.08 -24.54
C ASP A 859 -11.46 -7.48 -23.30
N SER A 860 -10.59 -6.57 -22.85
CA SER A 860 -9.95 -6.68 -21.54
C SER A 860 -10.81 -5.97 -20.51
N THR A 861 -11.47 -6.76 -19.66
CA THR A 861 -12.20 -6.37 -18.44
C THR A 861 -11.28 -5.82 -17.33
N GLN A 862 -10.30 -4.99 -17.68
CA GLN A 862 -9.45 -4.26 -16.75
C GLN A 862 -9.42 -2.81 -17.25
N GLY A 863 -10.40 -2.03 -16.77
CA GLY A 863 -10.70 -0.69 -17.25
C GLY A 863 -9.49 0.25 -17.21
N ASP A 864 -9.41 1.09 -18.23
CA ASP A 864 -8.45 2.18 -18.34
C ASP A 864 -8.55 3.10 -17.12
N GLY A 865 -7.52 3.03 -16.28
CA GLY A 865 -7.51 3.65 -14.96
C GLY A 865 -7.26 5.15 -14.98
N ARG A 866 -6.91 5.76 -16.12
CA ARG A 866 -6.52 7.18 -16.16
C ARG A 866 -7.72 8.10 -16.35
N LYS A 867 -8.62 7.81 -17.30
CA LYS A 867 -9.87 8.57 -17.47
C LYS A 867 -10.74 8.49 -16.21
N THR A 868 -10.97 7.27 -15.74
CA THR A 868 -11.76 7.00 -14.53
C THR A 868 -11.16 7.64 -13.26
N MET A 869 -9.83 7.83 -13.22
CA MET A 869 -9.17 8.54 -12.12
C MET A 869 -9.41 10.05 -12.15
N TRP A 870 -9.32 10.72 -13.31
CA TRP A 870 -9.55 12.18 -13.39
C TRP A 870 -11.02 12.55 -13.24
N GLU A 871 -11.94 11.79 -13.83
CA GLU A 871 -13.39 11.94 -13.59
C GLU A 871 -13.72 11.68 -12.11
N GLY A 872 -13.13 10.62 -11.53
CA GLY A 872 -13.25 10.31 -10.11
C GLY A 872 -12.70 11.42 -9.21
N ALA A 873 -11.57 12.01 -9.57
CA ALA A 873 -10.95 13.12 -8.83
C ALA A 873 -11.80 14.38 -8.87
N TYR A 874 -12.36 14.74 -10.04
CA TYR A 874 -13.27 15.87 -10.19
C TYR A 874 -14.51 15.71 -9.31
N LEU A 875 -15.18 14.56 -9.39
CA LEU A 875 -16.37 14.27 -8.58
C LEU A 875 -16.07 14.20 -7.09
N ALA A 876 -14.94 13.60 -6.70
CA ALA A 876 -14.52 13.53 -5.30
C ALA A 876 -14.27 14.93 -4.73
N LEU A 877 -13.62 15.82 -5.49
CA LEU A 877 -13.33 17.17 -5.02
C LEU A 877 -14.60 18.00 -4.85
N VAL A 878 -15.53 17.93 -5.82
CA VAL A 878 -16.86 18.55 -5.72
C VAL A 878 -17.62 18.04 -4.50
N PHE A 879 -17.63 16.72 -4.28
CA PHE A 879 -18.33 16.10 -3.15
C PHE A 879 -17.73 16.53 -1.80
N ILE A 880 -16.40 16.55 -1.67
CA ILE A 880 -15.70 16.96 -0.46
C ILE A 880 -15.99 18.43 -0.14
N CYS A 881 -15.84 19.33 -1.12
CA CYS A 881 -16.08 20.76 -0.91
C CYS A 881 -17.54 21.03 -0.51
N MET A 882 -18.50 20.36 -1.16
CA MET A 882 -19.91 20.51 -0.85
C MET A 882 -20.27 19.95 0.53
N ALA A 883 -19.77 18.75 0.88
CA ALA A 883 -20.00 18.14 2.18
C ALA A 883 -19.43 19.00 3.33
N LEU A 884 -18.21 19.52 3.18
CA LEU A 884 -17.59 20.43 4.16
C LEU A 884 -18.39 21.73 4.31
N SER A 885 -18.92 22.28 3.21
CA SER A 885 -19.75 23.49 3.25
C SER A 885 -21.04 23.26 4.03
N ILE A 886 -21.74 22.14 3.79
CA ILE A 886 -22.97 21.78 4.51
C ILE A 886 -22.68 21.51 5.99
N VAL A 887 -21.65 20.72 6.29
CA VAL A 887 -21.25 20.42 7.67
C VAL A 887 -20.87 21.71 8.41
N GLY A 888 -20.13 22.61 7.77
CA GLY A 888 -19.76 23.91 8.33
C GLY A 888 -20.98 24.77 8.66
N LEU A 889 -21.95 24.88 7.75
CA LEU A 889 -23.21 25.59 8.00
C LEU A 889 -24.01 24.96 9.14
N ALA A 890 -24.13 23.64 9.17
CA ALA A 890 -24.84 22.92 10.23
C ALA A 890 -24.20 23.13 11.61
N LEU A 891 -22.87 23.04 11.69
CA LEU A 891 -22.13 23.30 12.93
C LEU A 891 -22.29 24.76 13.39
N MET A 892 -22.26 25.72 12.47
CA MET A 892 -22.46 27.13 12.82
C MET A 892 -23.87 27.40 13.35
N TYR A 893 -24.90 26.83 12.74
CA TYR A 893 -26.27 26.89 13.28
C TYR A 893 -26.37 26.23 14.65
N MET A 894 -25.74 25.07 14.87
CA MET A 894 -25.79 24.42 16.19
C MET A 894 -25.06 25.21 17.28
N ARG A 895 -23.98 25.93 16.94
CA ARG A 895 -23.08 26.54 17.93
C ARG A 895 -23.30 28.03 18.16
N TYR A 896 -23.84 28.76 17.18
CA TYR A 896 -23.93 30.23 17.19
C TYR A 896 -25.34 30.78 16.88
N ALA A 897 -26.37 29.93 16.78
CA ALA A 897 -27.74 30.38 16.50
C ALA A 897 -28.44 31.10 17.66
N GLU A 898 -27.83 31.16 18.84
CA GLU A 898 -28.41 31.89 19.99
C GLU A 898 -28.46 33.42 19.76
N CYS A 899 -27.76 33.92 18.74
CA CYS A 899 -27.71 35.35 18.41
C CYS A 899 -28.35 35.68 17.07
N GLU A 900 -29.28 36.64 17.08
CA GLU A 900 -30.04 37.05 15.90
C GLU A 900 -29.14 37.52 14.74
N LEU A 901 -28.11 38.31 15.04
CA LEU A 901 -27.17 38.79 14.02
C LEU A 901 -26.39 37.64 13.35
N ASN A 902 -25.96 36.66 14.14
CA ASN A 902 -25.24 35.49 13.62
C ASN A 902 -26.16 34.62 12.76
N VAL A 903 -27.42 34.44 13.18
CA VAL A 903 -28.44 33.72 12.38
C VAL A 903 -28.65 34.39 11.02
N ILE A 904 -28.68 35.73 10.97
CA ILE A 904 -28.80 36.48 9.72
C ILE A 904 -27.58 36.22 8.81
N PHE A 905 -26.36 36.32 9.33
CA PHE A 905 -25.14 36.07 8.55
C PHE A 905 -25.10 34.64 8.00
N ILE A 906 -25.41 33.63 8.81
CA ILE A 906 -25.43 32.23 8.38
C ILE A 906 -26.55 31.99 7.36
N SER A 907 -27.72 32.61 7.52
CA SER A 907 -28.85 32.50 6.59
C SER A 907 -28.55 33.09 5.21
N ILE A 908 -27.94 34.28 5.17
CA ILE A 908 -27.50 34.90 3.91
C ILE A 908 -26.48 34.01 3.21
N THR A 909 -25.54 33.43 3.97
CA THR A 909 -24.53 32.51 3.43
C THR A 909 -25.16 31.25 2.82
N LEU A 910 -26.11 30.64 3.53
CA LEU A 910 -26.85 29.47 3.04
C LEU A 910 -27.58 29.80 1.72
N LEU A 911 -28.25 30.95 1.66
CA LEU A 911 -28.94 31.41 0.46
C LEU A 911 -27.96 31.62 -0.72
N SER A 912 -26.83 32.29 -0.47
CA SER A 912 -25.78 32.47 -1.48
C SER A 912 -25.26 31.14 -2.02
N VAL A 913 -24.95 30.17 -1.15
CA VAL A 913 -24.47 28.85 -1.57
C VAL A 913 -25.49 28.14 -2.46
N VAL A 914 -26.78 28.17 -2.11
CA VAL A 914 -27.84 27.55 -2.92
C VAL A 914 -27.99 28.24 -4.28
N ILE A 915 -27.99 29.57 -4.32
CA ILE A 915 -28.12 30.34 -5.57
C ILE A 915 -26.93 30.09 -6.50
N LEU A 916 -25.71 30.19 -5.98
CA LEU A 916 -24.49 30.03 -6.76
C LEU A 916 -24.33 28.60 -7.30
N THR A 917 -24.70 27.59 -6.53
CA THR A 917 -24.68 26.18 -6.99
C THR A 917 -25.75 25.92 -8.03
N ALA A 918 -26.99 26.40 -7.82
CA ALA A 918 -28.07 26.26 -8.79
C ALA A 918 -27.74 26.92 -10.14
N LEU A 919 -27.21 28.16 -10.12
CA LEU A 919 -26.85 28.88 -11.35
C LEU A 919 -25.69 28.23 -12.10
N SER A 920 -24.72 27.65 -11.39
CA SER A 920 -23.56 26.98 -12.02
C SER A 920 -23.93 25.72 -12.82
N VAL A 921 -25.07 25.10 -12.52
CA VAL A 921 -25.58 23.89 -13.20
C VAL A 921 -26.43 24.22 -14.42
N VAL A 922 -26.90 25.46 -14.57
CA VAL A 922 -27.78 25.82 -15.69
C VAL A 922 -27.00 25.77 -17.01
N ALA A 923 -27.57 25.06 -17.99
CA ALA A 923 -26.93 24.73 -19.27
C ALA A 923 -26.50 25.95 -20.13
N TRP A 924 -27.01 27.14 -19.86
CA TRP A 924 -26.58 28.38 -20.53
C TRP A 924 -25.28 28.98 -19.96
N VAL A 925 -24.86 28.57 -18.77
CA VAL A 925 -23.67 29.09 -18.07
C VAL A 925 -22.51 28.11 -18.20
N ASN A 926 -22.77 26.79 -18.15
CA ASN A 926 -21.78 25.73 -18.40
C ASN A 926 -20.43 25.91 -17.68
N VAL A 927 -20.44 26.46 -16.46
CA VAL A 927 -19.22 26.68 -15.66
C VAL A 927 -18.78 25.40 -14.92
N GLY A 928 -19.67 24.43 -14.74
CA GLY A 928 -19.42 23.22 -13.95
C GLY A 928 -19.55 23.44 -12.45
N LEU A 929 -19.57 22.34 -11.69
CA LEU A 929 -19.86 22.34 -10.24
C LEU A 929 -18.64 22.67 -9.37
N LEU A 930 -17.44 22.44 -9.87
CA LEU A 930 -16.21 22.60 -9.12
C LEU A 930 -15.99 24.06 -8.64
N PRO A 931 -16.04 25.09 -9.51
CA PRO A 931 -15.88 26.46 -9.03
C PRO A 931 -16.91 26.89 -7.99
N SER A 932 -18.17 26.51 -8.19
CA SER A 932 -19.25 26.88 -7.29
C SER A 932 -19.13 26.26 -5.89
N THR A 933 -18.75 24.98 -5.82
CA THR A 933 -18.60 24.27 -4.53
C THR A 933 -17.35 24.69 -3.77
N ALA A 934 -16.24 24.98 -4.45
CA ALA A 934 -15.02 25.50 -3.83
C ALA A 934 -15.22 26.94 -3.29
N VAL A 935 -15.86 27.82 -4.06
CA VAL A 935 -16.21 29.17 -3.61
C VAL A 935 -17.20 29.13 -2.45
N SER A 936 -18.19 28.22 -2.49
CA SER A 936 -19.13 28.02 -1.40
C SER A 936 -18.43 27.64 -0.09
N LEU A 937 -17.42 26.76 -0.14
CA LEU A 937 -16.62 26.41 1.03
C LEU A 937 -15.90 27.62 1.61
N TYR A 938 -15.36 28.50 0.76
CA TYR A 938 -14.72 29.74 1.18
C TYR A 938 -15.71 30.77 1.74
N LEU A 939 -16.93 30.87 1.20
CA LEU A 939 -17.98 31.73 1.77
C LEU A 939 -18.41 31.24 3.16
N VAL A 940 -18.56 29.93 3.35
CA VAL A 940 -18.86 29.32 4.66
C VAL A 940 -17.73 29.58 5.65
N PHE A 941 -16.48 29.53 5.19
CA PHE A 941 -15.30 29.89 5.98
C PHE A 941 -15.30 31.36 6.43
N LEU A 942 -15.56 32.30 5.53
CA LEU A 942 -15.64 33.73 5.87
C LEU A 942 -16.82 34.02 6.82
N CYS A 943 -17.93 33.30 6.65
CA CYS A 943 -19.07 33.36 7.57
C CYS A 943 -18.68 32.88 8.98
N TYR A 944 -17.98 31.76 9.09
CA TYR A 944 -17.44 31.26 10.37
C TYR A 944 -16.55 32.31 11.05
N GLN A 945 -15.67 32.94 10.28
CA GLN A 945 -14.78 33.99 10.77
C GLN A 945 -15.53 35.26 11.21
N THR A 946 -16.66 35.57 10.57
CA THR A 946 -17.53 36.71 10.89
C THR A 946 -18.27 36.46 12.20
N VAL A 947 -18.93 35.31 12.30
CA VAL A 947 -19.72 34.91 13.46
C VAL A 947 -18.85 34.79 14.72
N ARG A 948 -17.60 34.34 14.57
CA ARG A 948 -16.62 34.28 15.66
C ARG A 948 -16.09 35.66 16.10
N ALA A 949 -16.06 36.64 15.21
CA ALA A 949 -15.60 38.00 15.51
C ALA A 949 -16.68 38.87 16.18
N ASN A 950 -17.85 38.31 16.47
CA ASN A 950 -18.93 39.03 17.12
C ASN A 950 -18.61 39.26 18.62
N PRO A 951 -18.51 40.51 19.10
CA PRO A 951 -18.11 40.85 20.48
C PRO A 951 -19.21 40.62 21.52
N SER A 952 -20.41 40.21 21.12
CA SER A 952 -21.53 40.12 22.07
C SER A 952 -21.39 38.93 23.02
N ALA A 953 -21.32 39.24 24.32
CA ALA A 953 -21.11 38.27 25.41
C ALA A 953 -22.15 37.14 25.45
N SER A 954 -23.37 37.38 24.96
CA SER A 954 -24.43 36.37 24.85
C SER A 954 -24.13 35.29 23.79
N CYS A 955 -23.34 35.60 22.75
CA CYS A 955 -22.98 34.64 21.69
C CYS A 955 -21.75 33.80 22.02
N ALA A 956 -20.92 34.26 22.97
CA ALA A 956 -19.69 33.57 23.38
C ALA A 956 -19.96 32.34 24.27
N SER A 957 -21.17 32.21 24.80
CA SER A 957 -21.54 31.26 25.85
C SER A 957 -21.93 29.86 25.32
N LEU A 958 -20.92 29.04 24.98
CA LEU A 958 -21.01 27.59 25.24
C LEU A 958 -19.65 27.06 25.72
N HIS A 959 -19.36 27.38 26.98
CA HIS A 959 -18.71 26.54 27.99
C HIS A 959 -17.65 25.51 27.53
N VAL A 960 -16.38 25.91 27.37
CA VAL A 960 -15.20 25.08 27.72
C VAL A 960 -14.06 25.97 28.24
N SER A 961 -14.03 26.14 29.56
CA SER A 961 -12.97 26.84 30.30
C SER A 961 -11.73 25.96 30.45
N THR A 962 -10.97 25.75 29.35
CA THR A 962 -9.51 25.41 29.33
C THR A 962 -8.93 25.53 27.89
N GLU A 963 -9.78 25.64 26.86
CA GLU A 963 -9.39 25.69 25.43
C GLU A 963 -9.20 27.11 24.84
N GLU A 964 -9.26 28.17 25.65
CA GLU A 964 -9.15 29.56 25.13
C GLU A 964 -7.83 29.82 24.39
N LYS A 965 -6.70 29.23 24.83
CA LYS A 965 -5.40 29.44 24.14
C LYS A 965 -5.23 28.63 22.86
N MET A 966 -5.95 27.52 22.67
CA MET A 966 -5.82 26.67 21.47
C MET A 966 -6.85 27.06 20.40
N GLN A 967 -8.01 27.58 20.81
CA GLN A 967 -9.06 28.04 19.92
C GLN A 967 -8.74 29.41 19.29
N GLU A 968 -8.10 30.32 20.03
CA GLU A 968 -7.70 31.64 19.51
C GLU A 968 -6.69 31.52 18.35
N GLN A 969 -5.69 30.64 18.53
CA GLN A 969 -4.67 30.32 17.53
C GLN A 969 -5.22 29.74 16.22
N SER A 970 -6.33 28.99 16.27
CA SER A 970 -6.87 28.31 15.07
C SER A 970 -7.27 29.29 13.95
N GLY A 971 -7.79 30.47 14.29
CA GLY A 971 -8.23 31.47 13.31
C GLY A 971 -7.06 32.17 12.61
N VAL A 972 -6.01 32.48 13.37
CA VAL A 972 -4.76 33.09 12.86
C VAL A 972 -4.06 32.12 11.92
N ILE A 973 -3.83 30.88 12.36
CA ILE A 973 -3.17 29.82 11.57
C ILE A 973 -3.89 29.64 10.23
N MET A 974 -5.21 29.56 10.27
CA MET A 974 -6.03 29.31 9.10
C MET A 974 -5.99 30.46 8.09
N ASN A 975 -6.04 31.71 8.56
CA ASN A 975 -5.89 32.89 7.70
C ASN A 975 -4.47 33.03 7.13
N SER A 976 -3.44 32.67 7.91
CA SER A 976 -2.06 32.63 7.42
C SER A 976 -1.88 31.58 6.32
N PHE A 977 -2.53 30.42 6.40
CA PHE A 977 -2.51 29.42 5.33
C PHE A 977 -3.18 29.93 4.05
N VAL A 978 -4.34 30.57 4.15
CA VAL A 978 -5.02 31.15 2.98
C VAL A 978 -4.18 32.27 2.37
N ALA A 979 -3.58 33.14 3.19
CA ALA A 979 -2.67 34.19 2.73
C ALA A 979 -1.45 33.60 2.00
N ALA A 980 -0.79 32.61 2.59
CA ALA A 980 0.33 31.91 1.99
C ALA A 980 -0.07 31.26 0.66
N PHE A 981 -1.19 30.55 0.60
CA PHE A 981 -1.71 29.97 -0.63
C PHE A 981 -1.91 31.04 -1.72
N THR A 982 -2.56 32.17 -1.40
CA THR A 982 -2.80 33.23 -2.39
C THR A 982 -1.52 33.91 -2.85
N VAL A 983 -0.57 34.18 -1.96
CA VAL A 983 0.71 34.79 -2.31
C VAL A 983 1.56 33.83 -3.14
N THR A 984 1.58 32.54 -2.81
CA THR A 984 2.25 31.51 -3.60
C THR A 984 1.59 31.33 -4.96
N TRP A 985 0.25 31.35 -5.04
CA TRP A 985 -0.46 31.27 -6.31
C TRP A 985 -0.13 32.46 -7.21
N THR A 986 -0.17 33.68 -6.67
CA THR A 986 0.21 34.88 -7.44
C THR A 986 1.67 34.81 -7.88
N SER A 987 2.58 34.36 -7.01
CA SER A 987 3.99 34.19 -7.35
C SER A 987 4.19 33.12 -8.43
N TRP A 988 3.49 31.99 -8.34
CA TRP A 988 3.52 30.92 -9.34
C TRP A 988 2.99 31.42 -10.68
N ARG A 989 1.83 32.09 -10.69
CA ARG A 989 1.22 32.65 -11.90
C ARG A 989 2.12 33.68 -12.57
N THR A 990 2.66 34.64 -11.81
CA THR A 990 3.64 35.61 -12.31
C THR A 990 4.91 34.92 -12.78
N SER A 991 5.36 33.85 -12.09
CA SER A 991 6.54 33.08 -12.50
C SER A 991 6.32 32.25 -13.75
N ALA A 992 5.14 31.66 -13.96
CA ALA A 992 4.80 30.92 -15.17
C ALA A 992 4.72 31.85 -16.39
N THR A 993 4.33 33.12 -16.18
CA THR A 993 4.47 34.21 -17.15
C THR A 993 5.94 34.60 -17.36
N SER A 994 6.78 34.59 -16.30
CA SER A 994 8.21 34.95 -16.36
C SER A 994 9.19 33.80 -16.59
N THR A 995 8.74 32.53 -16.72
CA THR A 995 9.62 31.38 -17.07
C THR A 995 10.09 31.44 -18.51
N VAL A 996 9.52 32.35 -19.31
CA VAL A 996 10.10 32.80 -20.59
C VAL A 996 11.36 33.67 -20.36
N PHE A 997 11.54 34.24 -19.17
CA PHE A 997 12.61 35.18 -18.82
C PHE A 997 13.77 34.53 -18.01
N PHE A 998 13.53 33.48 -17.22
CA PHE A 998 14.56 32.79 -16.41
C PHE A 998 15.11 31.49 -17.02
N GLY A 999 14.86 31.24 -18.30
CA GLY A 999 15.73 30.41 -19.12
C GLY A 999 17.10 31.09 -19.29
N SER A 1000 17.99 30.93 -18.31
CA SER A 1000 19.35 31.47 -18.37
C SER A 1000 20.16 30.83 -19.49
N SER A 1001 20.48 31.65 -20.48
CA SER A 1001 21.76 31.73 -21.19
C SER A 1001 22.31 30.44 -21.85
N SER A 1002 22.13 30.38 -23.17
CA SER A 1002 23.31 30.28 -24.05
C SER A 1002 23.20 31.35 -25.14
N THR A 1003 24.23 32.21 -25.19
CA THR A 1003 24.57 33.18 -26.25
C THR A 1003 23.60 34.32 -26.58
N LYS A 1004 23.69 35.43 -25.82
CA LYS A 1004 23.64 36.77 -26.42
C LYS A 1004 25.05 37.10 -26.90
N LYS A 1005 25.26 37.08 -28.22
CA LYS A 1005 26.35 37.82 -28.86
C LYS A 1005 25.69 39.06 -29.45
N GLN A 1006 25.97 40.20 -28.85
CA GLN A 1006 25.56 41.52 -29.31
C GLN A 1006 26.37 41.83 -30.58
N SER A 1007 25.67 42.05 -31.69
CA SER A 1007 26.23 42.64 -32.91
C SER A 1007 26.15 44.16 -32.80
N GLU A 1008 27.28 44.79 -33.06
CA GLU A 1008 27.43 46.21 -33.36
C GLU A 1008 26.72 46.52 -34.69
N ASP A 1009 25.39 46.73 -34.73
CA ASP A 1009 24.72 47.11 -36.01
C ASP A 1009 23.55 48.12 -35.86
N ASP A 1010 23.20 48.59 -34.66
CA ASP A 1010 21.98 49.39 -34.44
C ASP A 1010 22.16 50.92 -34.38
N GLU A 1011 23.26 51.47 -34.91
CA GLU A 1011 23.43 52.93 -35.06
C GLU A 1011 22.96 53.46 -36.44
N GLU A 1012 22.49 52.60 -37.36
CA GLU A 1012 22.13 53.03 -38.73
C GLU A 1012 20.62 53.04 -39.06
N LEU A 1013 19.74 52.45 -38.24
CA LEU A 1013 18.28 52.40 -38.53
C LEU A 1013 17.38 53.35 -37.70
N ALA A 1014 17.96 54.20 -36.86
CA ALA A 1014 17.21 55.27 -36.17
C ALA A 1014 16.88 56.48 -37.09
N SER A 1015 17.11 56.37 -38.41
CA SER A 1015 17.00 57.48 -39.37
C SER A 1015 15.71 57.51 -40.19
N ILE A 1016 14.78 56.57 -40.03
CA ILE A 1016 13.50 56.56 -40.78
C ILE A 1016 12.33 56.52 -39.81
N GLY A 1017 12.10 57.62 -39.12
CA GLY A 1017 10.91 57.76 -38.28
C GLY A 1017 9.63 57.66 -39.11
N LEU A 1018 8.77 56.68 -38.81
CA LEU A 1018 7.29 56.83 -38.78
C LEU A 1018 6.59 55.61 -38.14
N THR A 1019 6.36 55.69 -36.83
CA THR A 1019 5.18 55.21 -36.05
C THR A 1019 4.59 53.80 -36.28
N SER A 1020 4.87 52.90 -35.34
CA SER A 1020 4.38 51.51 -35.17
C SER A 1020 2.97 51.39 -34.53
N ALA A 1021 1.99 52.17 -34.97
CA ALA A 1021 0.73 52.27 -34.23
C ALA A 1021 -0.44 51.38 -34.71
N ARG A 1022 -0.30 50.40 -35.63
CA ARG A 1022 -1.54 49.81 -36.20
C ARG A 1022 -1.60 48.39 -36.78
N LEU A 1023 -0.66 47.49 -36.53
CA LEU A 1023 -0.81 46.09 -36.97
C LEU A 1023 -0.29 45.11 -35.90
N ASP A 1024 -1.10 44.89 -34.86
CA ASP A 1024 -1.07 43.69 -34.02
C ASP A 1024 -2.50 43.45 -33.52
N LYS A 1025 -3.29 42.70 -34.29
CA LYS A 1025 -4.51 42.03 -33.84
C LYS A 1025 -4.73 40.82 -34.74
N GLU A 1026 -4.91 39.66 -34.11
CA GLU A 1026 -5.14 38.33 -34.69
C GLU A 1026 -3.87 37.52 -35.01
N GLY A 1027 -3.38 36.77 -34.02
CA GLY A 1027 -2.39 35.69 -34.24
C GLY A 1027 -1.43 35.42 -33.08
N GLN A 1028 -1.27 36.36 -32.15
CA GLN A 1028 -0.55 36.14 -30.89
C GLN A 1028 -1.55 36.32 -29.76
N ARG A 1029 -1.80 35.28 -28.96
CA ARG A 1029 -2.02 35.52 -27.53
C ARG A 1029 -0.71 36.13 -27.05
N GLU A 1030 -0.60 37.45 -27.13
CA GLU A 1030 0.40 38.19 -26.37
C GLU A 1030 0.23 37.71 -24.94
N VAL A 1031 1.23 36.96 -24.46
CA VAL A 1031 1.36 36.72 -23.04
C VAL A 1031 1.50 38.11 -22.44
N GLU A 1032 0.42 38.63 -21.87
CA GLU A 1032 0.41 39.93 -21.20
C GLU A 1032 1.46 39.84 -20.09
N VAL A 1033 2.65 40.38 -20.38
CA VAL A 1033 3.77 40.38 -19.43
C VAL A 1033 3.34 41.31 -18.31
N VAL A 1034 2.85 40.71 -17.22
CA VAL A 1034 2.48 41.42 -16.01
C VAL A 1034 3.68 42.27 -15.60
N PRO A 1035 3.58 43.61 -15.61
CA PRO A 1035 4.70 44.46 -15.25
C PRO A 1035 5.18 44.11 -13.84
N GLU A 1036 6.50 43.96 -13.67
CA GLU A 1036 7.11 43.53 -12.39
C GLU A 1036 6.68 44.39 -11.18
N TYR A 1037 6.36 45.67 -11.41
CA TYR A 1037 5.88 46.56 -10.36
C TYR A 1037 4.51 46.12 -9.80
N GLN A 1038 3.62 45.54 -10.60
CA GLN A 1038 2.30 45.10 -10.14
C GLN A 1038 2.41 43.97 -9.10
N PHE A 1039 3.36 43.05 -9.32
CA PHE A 1039 3.69 42.01 -8.35
C PHE A 1039 4.19 42.61 -7.03
N HIS A 1040 5.10 43.58 -7.09
CA HIS A 1040 5.60 44.24 -5.88
C HIS A 1040 4.53 45.05 -5.15
N VAL A 1041 3.62 45.74 -5.85
CA VAL A 1041 2.46 46.40 -5.22
C VAL A 1041 1.57 45.41 -4.48
N LEU A 1042 1.34 44.22 -5.06
CA LEU A 1042 0.57 43.16 -4.40
C LEU A 1042 1.29 42.64 -3.16
N MET A 1043 2.63 42.50 -3.19
CA MET A 1043 3.44 42.11 -2.04
C MET A 1043 3.45 43.16 -0.91
N VAL A 1044 3.36 44.45 -1.24
CA VAL A 1044 3.16 45.52 -0.24
C VAL A 1044 1.84 45.29 0.50
N LEU A 1045 0.74 45.10 -0.23
CA LEU A 1045 -0.58 44.84 0.37
C LEU A 1045 -0.60 43.53 1.18
N ALA A 1046 0.06 42.48 0.69
CA ALA A 1046 0.19 41.21 1.41
C ALA A 1046 0.98 41.36 2.73
N SER A 1047 2.05 42.16 2.74
CA SER A 1047 2.84 42.40 3.96
C SER A 1047 2.04 43.13 5.05
N LEU A 1048 1.21 44.10 4.66
CA LEU A 1048 0.31 44.84 5.55
C LEU A 1048 -0.82 43.94 6.07
N TYR A 1049 -1.38 43.09 5.20
CA TYR A 1049 -2.38 42.11 5.59
C TYR A 1049 -1.85 41.07 6.58
N MET A 1050 -0.65 40.54 6.34
CA MET A 1050 -0.03 39.57 7.24
C MET A 1050 0.23 40.13 8.62
N ALA A 1051 0.51 41.43 8.76
CA ALA A 1051 0.60 42.08 10.07
C ALA A 1051 -0.73 41.97 10.83
N MET A 1052 -1.84 42.38 10.21
CA MET A 1052 -3.17 42.33 10.84
C MET A 1052 -3.61 40.90 11.15
N VAL A 1053 -3.26 39.91 10.32
CA VAL A 1053 -3.57 38.51 10.60
C VAL A 1053 -2.79 38.00 11.82
N LEU A 1054 -1.48 38.28 11.88
CA LEU A 1054 -0.60 37.79 12.96
C LEU A 1054 -0.87 38.48 14.30
N THR A 1055 -1.31 39.74 14.30
CA THR A 1055 -1.74 40.46 15.51
C THR A 1055 -3.19 40.22 15.89
N ASN A 1056 -3.89 39.30 15.20
CA ASN A 1056 -5.32 39.06 15.36
C ASN A 1056 -6.17 40.35 15.29
N TRP A 1057 -5.79 41.25 14.39
CA TRP A 1057 -6.40 42.56 14.19
C TRP A 1057 -6.33 43.52 15.40
N GLY A 1058 -5.50 43.22 16.40
CA GLY A 1058 -5.28 44.05 17.58
C GLY A 1058 -4.48 45.33 17.28
N SER A 1059 -4.36 46.20 18.29
CA SER A 1059 -3.59 47.45 18.22
C SER A 1059 -2.08 47.21 18.44
N PHE A 1060 -1.30 48.29 18.25
CA PHE A 1060 0.15 48.29 18.43
C PHE A 1060 0.58 47.99 19.88
N ASP A 1061 -0.17 48.47 20.87
CA ASP A 1061 0.08 48.25 22.30
C ASP A 1061 -0.45 46.89 22.81
N GLY A 1062 -1.02 46.07 21.92
CA GLY A 1062 -1.55 44.76 22.25
C GLY A 1062 -2.93 44.76 22.90
N SER A 1063 -3.57 45.92 23.05
CA SER A 1063 -4.96 46.01 23.50
C SER A 1063 -5.93 45.58 22.39
N SER A 1064 -7.11 45.07 22.79
CA SER A 1064 -8.20 44.74 21.87
C SER A 1064 -9.45 45.43 22.38
N SER A 1065 -9.92 46.44 21.66
CA SER A 1065 -11.17 47.12 22.00
C SER A 1065 -12.37 46.39 21.41
N ASN A 1066 -13.55 46.54 22.03
CA ASN A 1066 -14.79 46.04 21.44
C ASN A 1066 -15.04 46.64 20.04
N ASP A 1067 -14.60 47.89 19.82
CA ASP A 1067 -14.74 48.55 18.52
C ASP A 1067 -13.88 47.89 17.44
N ASP A 1068 -12.68 47.42 17.79
CA ASP A 1068 -11.83 46.64 16.88
C ASP A 1068 -12.50 45.32 16.48
N GLU A 1069 -13.07 44.59 17.43
CA GLU A 1069 -13.80 43.34 17.16
C GLU A 1069 -15.01 43.58 16.25
N ILE A 1070 -15.78 44.64 16.47
CA ILE A 1070 -16.90 45.05 15.60
C ILE A 1070 -16.42 45.33 14.17
N VAL A 1071 -15.34 46.11 14.03
CA VAL A 1071 -14.78 46.43 12.71
C VAL A 1071 -14.33 45.16 12.00
N THR A 1072 -13.64 44.25 12.69
CA THR A 1072 -13.18 42.99 12.09
C THR A 1072 -14.34 42.10 11.63
N MET A 1073 -15.41 42.03 12.41
CA MET A 1073 -16.64 41.31 12.04
C MET A 1073 -17.23 41.87 10.75
N TRP A 1074 -17.44 43.19 10.66
CA TRP A 1074 -18.05 43.81 9.48
C TRP A 1074 -17.16 43.76 8.24
N VAL A 1075 -15.84 43.92 8.39
CA VAL A 1075 -14.89 43.76 7.28
C VAL A 1075 -14.99 42.36 6.69
N LYS A 1076 -15.05 41.32 7.54
CA LYS A 1076 -15.23 39.92 7.09
C LYS A 1076 -16.59 39.67 6.45
N ALA A 1077 -17.67 40.20 7.04
CA ALA A 1077 -19.03 40.07 6.51
C ALA A 1077 -19.19 40.70 5.12
N ILE A 1078 -18.70 41.94 4.96
CA ILE A 1078 -18.77 42.67 3.70
C ILE A 1078 -17.89 41.98 2.65
N SER A 1079 -16.69 41.53 3.04
CA SER A 1079 -15.81 40.78 2.13
C SER A 1079 -16.47 39.51 1.62
N GLN A 1080 -17.20 38.79 2.47
CA GLN A 1080 -17.98 37.62 2.07
C GLN A 1080 -19.07 37.97 1.06
N TRP A 1081 -19.81 39.06 1.26
CA TRP A 1081 -20.85 39.50 0.32
C TRP A 1081 -20.27 39.95 -1.01
N VAL A 1082 -19.15 40.67 -0.99
CA VAL A 1082 -18.40 41.05 -2.20
C VAL A 1082 -17.91 39.81 -2.94
N ALA A 1083 -17.38 38.80 -2.24
CA ALA A 1083 -16.98 37.54 -2.86
C ALA A 1083 -18.15 36.81 -3.53
N SER A 1084 -19.28 36.71 -2.82
CA SER A 1084 -20.51 36.10 -3.37
C SER A 1084 -21.03 36.89 -4.58
N GLY A 1085 -20.96 38.23 -4.54
CA GLY A 1085 -21.41 39.10 -5.63
C GLY A 1085 -20.49 39.05 -6.86
N LEU A 1086 -19.17 39.07 -6.65
CA LEU A 1086 -18.18 38.92 -7.73
C LEU A 1086 -18.33 37.58 -8.44
N PHE A 1087 -18.46 36.48 -7.69
CA PHE A 1087 -18.67 35.16 -8.30
C PHE A 1087 -20.04 35.04 -8.98
N LEU A 1088 -21.10 35.61 -8.41
CA LEU A 1088 -22.39 35.69 -9.10
C LEU A 1088 -22.26 36.46 -10.42
N TRP A 1089 -21.49 37.55 -10.42
CA TRP A 1089 -21.22 38.34 -11.61
C TRP A 1089 -20.42 37.54 -12.65
N THR A 1090 -19.42 36.74 -12.26
CA THR A 1090 -18.69 35.90 -13.23
C THR A 1090 -19.58 34.86 -13.90
N LEU A 1091 -20.63 34.37 -13.22
CA LEU A 1091 -21.61 33.46 -13.83
C LEU A 1091 -22.59 34.18 -14.77
N VAL A 1092 -23.02 35.39 -14.42
CA VAL A 1092 -24.11 36.11 -15.12
C VAL A 1092 -23.60 37.03 -16.24
N ALA A 1093 -22.41 37.63 -16.09
CA ALA A 1093 -21.88 38.62 -17.02
C ALA A 1093 -21.74 38.11 -18.47
N PRO A 1094 -21.24 36.88 -18.72
CA PRO A 1094 -21.17 36.34 -20.09
C PRO A 1094 -22.55 36.20 -20.75
N ALA A 1095 -23.59 35.88 -19.96
CA ALA A 1095 -24.95 35.74 -20.46
C ALA A 1095 -25.63 37.10 -20.73
N VAL A 1096 -25.34 38.12 -19.92
CA VAL A 1096 -25.91 39.46 -20.06
C VAL A 1096 -25.23 40.26 -21.18
N PHE A 1097 -23.94 40.01 -21.44
CA PHE A 1097 -23.15 40.76 -22.42
C PHE A 1097 -22.40 39.84 -23.39
N PRO A 1098 -23.09 39.07 -24.25
CA PRO A 1098 -22.45 38.06 -25.11
C PRO A 1098 -21.43 38.61 -26.12
N ASN A 1099 -21.40 39.93 -26.36
CA ASN A 1099 -20.47 40.59 -27.29
C ASN A 1099 -19.20 41.14 -26.62
N ARG A 1100 -18.93 40.81 -25.36
CA ARG A 1100 -17.73 41.20 -24.63
C ARG A 1100 -16.97 39.97 -24.17
N ASP A 1101 -15.66 39.98 -24.38
CA ASP A 1101 -14.76 39.01 -23.76
C ASP A 1101 -14.70 39.31 -22.26
N PHE A 1102 -15.22 38.38 -21.46
CA PHE A 1102 -15.05 38.38 -20.01
C PHE A 1102 -13.97 37.36 -19.70
N LEU A 1103 -12.86 37.88 -19.13
CA LEU A 1103 -11.70 37.20 -18.53
C LEU A 1103 -11.62 35.68 -18.68
#